data_AF-A0A9E1QRZ4-F1
#
_entry.id   AF-A0A9E1QRZ4-F1
#
_cell.length_a   1.000
_cell.length_b   1.000
_cell.length_c   1.000
_cell.angle_alpha   90.00
_cell.angle_beta   90.00
_cell.angle_gamma   90.00
#
_symmetry.space_group_name_H-M   'P 1'
#
loop_
_entity.id
_entity.type
_entity.pdbx_description
1 polymer ?
#
loop_
_entity_poly.entity_id
_entity_poly.type
_entity_poly.pdbx_seq_one_letter_code
_entity_poly.pdbx_strand_id
1 'polypeptide(L)'
;NNKTYKAKVRLKGDLSDHWASIYRMSMRINLKGKNTIYGLNEFNIQKPRTRVYPYDAVFQDISRATGNLATEHHYVKVIVNGSDWGVMDLESHVGKEFIERNKRKNSLIVRFSNEEGWYYQKTNPNYASQYYRLSDPILFSKVYGSSKKFDIINRQRYTYIIEQRIKKNSELYDIDSYTRLLLLAKLWGEMHVLYENNIKHYFNPYTLNLEPISSDQFQPKKISESGDGDIFDLIGKCNEGYAFIANEPYQSIKNTTKYLSRLVQNYQATLNKVAYAKESLNKHHSYFPLDNNPSVEILHNNVGISKKMGKKFFTVDDQCADVIDDDILAKWRDSKYSAPRHVQAYHYDNGKIHIYNLLPDTVKLLGIRVDNDKFIKLDSEILGHNNISYNPHIVDTSLTNIFDDRIEVVTQYQGEVRYQKLYKTLISGIYNPLLKSNVSNFEFVNKAGDKEWVIPRGEWIIKSPMIVNGNLTIKPGAKLIFEDNAYLAIHGSIIANGTNHQSIVLTSKNKSWMGLYVYDSTLDSSLNNVVIRNTASIKHKLLTLSGGVNFYKANVDINHSKFIASTAEDMLNIVDSKYTIKNSSMSNSVSDALDSDFSDGYINNLVIKDIGGDAIDTSGSNLKISNLRVSHVIDKAISAGESSNVSISQCFLEDIGVGIASKDGSHVLASECNIKNVELAALMSYVKKDFYGNPSLNISSSNFDVDAKFIRQYGTKLSIDDEYIPYSNLNVDQLYNSTFMKK
;
A
#
# COMPACT_ATOMS: atom_id res chain seq x y z
N ASN A 1 -3.53 16.99 27.29
CA ASN A 1 -2.84 18.03 26.49
C ASN A 1 -3.62 19.32 26.26
N ASN A 2 -4.92 19.43 26.65
CA ASN A 2 -5.74 20.65 26.51
C ASN A 2 -5.65 21.34 25.14
N LYS A 3 -5.42 20.56 24.06
CA LYS A 3 -5.32 21.07 22.70
C LYS A 3 -6.72 21.18 22.09
N THR A 4 -6.96 22.27 21.38
CA THR A 4 -8.19 22.51 20.63
C THR A 4 -7.90 22.47 19.15
N TYR A 5 -8.67 21.66 18.41
CA TYR A 5 -8.52 21.52 16.97
C TYR A 5 -9.78 21.98 16.24
N LYS A 6 -9.61 22.68 15.12
CA LYS A 6 -10.70 22.90 14.17
C LYS A 6 -10.94 21.59 13.40
N ALA A 7 -12.19 21.16 13.31
CA ALA A 7 -12.56 19.93 12.61
C ALA A 7 -13.81 20.13 11.75
N LYS A 8 -13.93 19.34 10.68
CA LYS A 8 -15.22 19.08 10.02
C LYS A 8 -15.81 17.82 10.63
N VAL A 9 -17.07 17.89 11.01
CA VAL A 9 -17.81 16.75 11.58
C VAL A 9 -19.05 16.51 10.73
N ARG A 10 -19.33 15.25 10.43
CA ARG A 10 -20.56 14.83 9.72
C ARG A 10 -21.08 13.52 10.28
N LEU A 11 -22.36 13.22 10.09
CA LEU A 11 -22.90 11.89 10.36
C LEU A 11 -22.24 10.83 9.48
N LYS A 12 -22.16 9.61 10.01
CA LYS A 12 -21.65 8.42 9.32
C LYS A 12 -22.59 7.23 9.53
N GLY A 13 -22.68 6.39 8.50
CA GLY A 13 -23.32 5.09 8.55
C GLY A 13 -24.66 5.10 7.82
N ASP A 14 -25.02 3.97 7.24
CA ASP A 14 -26.18 3.83 6.36
C ASP A 14 -27.42 3.36 7.12
N LEU A 15 -27.21 2.57 8.19
CA LEU A 15 -28.27 1.98 9.00
C LEU A 15 -28.63 2.86 10.20
N SER A 16 -29.87 2.70 10.68
CA SER A 16 -30.44 3.52 11.74
C SER A 16 -29.73 3.38 13.09
N ASP A 17 -29.04 2.28 13.36
CA ASP A 17 -28.26 2.10 14.59
C ASP A 17 -27.15 3.15 14.74
N HIS A 18 -26.67 3.72 13.63
CA HIS A 18 -25.70 4.81 13.63
C HIS A 18 -26.27 6.14 14.14
N TRP A 19 -27.52 6.47 13.81
CA TRP A 19 -28.06 7.83 13.95
C TRP A 19 -29.41 7.94 14.68
N ALA A 20 -30.13 6.85 14.94
CA ALA A 20 -31.46 6.84 15.56
C ALA A 20 -31.47 7.07 17.10
N SER A 21 -30.49 7.80 17.62
CA SER A 21 -30.37 8.12 19.04
C SER A 21 -29.99 9.59 19.21
N ILE A 22 -30.57 10.25 20.22
CA ILE A 22 -30.24 11.64 20.56
C ILE A 22 -28.79 11.80 21.06
N TYR A 23 -28.21 10.72 21.60
CA TYR A 23 -26.83 10.63 22.06
C TYR A 23 -26.05 9.54 21.31
N ARG A 24 -24.71 9.65 21.32
CA ARG A 24 -23.81 8.66 20.70
C ARG A 24 -24.07 8.43 19.21
N MET A 25 -24.42 9.46 18.46
CA MET A 25 -24.51 9.34 16.99
C MET A 25 -23.13 9.00 16.41
N SER A 26 -23.10 8.15 15.38
CA SER A 26 -21.87 7.86 14.64
C SER A 26 -21.47 9.08 13.82
N MET A 27 -20.25 9.55 14.04
CA MET A 27 -19.70 10.74 13.41
C MET A 27 -18.41 10.40 12.67
N ARG A 28 -18.18 11.08 11.55
CA ARG A 28 -16.85 11.18 10.96
C ARG A 28 -16.24 12.53 11.29
N ILE A 29 -15.01 12.51 11.76
CA ILE A 29 -14.23 13.67 12.16
C ILE A 29 -13.03 13.80 11.24
N ASN A 30 -12.86 14.98 10.62
CA ASN A 30 -11.72 15.33 9.77
C ASN A 30 -11.09 16.63 10.30
N LEU A 31 -9.92 16.50 10.92
CA LEU A 31 -9.17 17.61 11.52
C LEU A 31 -8.62 18.54 10.42
N LYS A 32 -8.53 19.83 10.71
CA LYS A 32 -7.99 20.83 9.77
C LYS A 32 -6.48 20.94 9.91
N GLY A 33 -5.79 21.22 8.80
CA GLY A 33 -4.33 21.33 8.77
C GLY A 33 -3.64 19.98 8.91
N LYS A 34 -2.42 19.97 9.46
CA LYS A 34 -1.61 18.76 9.71
C LYS A 34 -1.88 18.10 11.07
N ASN A 35 -2.93 18.54 11.78
CA ASN A 35 -3.24 18.06 13.13
C ASN A 35 -3.73 16.61 13.13
N THR A 36 -3.42 15.89 14.20
CA THR A 36 -3.84 14.50 14.39
C THR A 36 -4.30 14.19 15.81
N ILE A 37 -5.08 13.12 15.96
CA ILE A 37 -5.42 12.47 17.23
C ILE A 37 -5.12 10.97 17.07
N TYR A 38 -4.34 10.37 17.98
CA TYR A 38 -3.83 8.99 17.86
C TYR A 38 -3.18 8.69 16.51
N GLY A 39 -2.45 9.64 15.91
CA GLY A 39 -1.85 9.37 14.60
C GLY A 39 -2.75 9.72 13.39
N LEU A 40 -4.01 10.12 13.60
CA LEU A 40 -5.03 10.17 12.55
C LEU A 40 -5.55 11.58 12.31
N ASN A 41 -5.57 12.01 11.05
CA ASN A 41 -6.23 13.26 10.64
C ASN A 41 -7.74 13.08 10.39
N GLU A 42 -8.16 11.88 9.98
CA GLU A 42 -9.55 11.49 9.77
C GLU A 42 -9.84 10.17 10.49
N PHE A 43 -10.96 10.11 11.20
CA PHE A 43 -11.41 8.93 11.94
C PHE A 43 -12.92 8.97 12.17
N ASN A 44 -13.48 7.84 12.56
CA ASN A 44 -14.89 7.70 12.89
C ASN A 44 -15.03 7.55 14.41
N ILE A 45 -16.02 8.21 15.00
CA ILE A 45 -16.43 8.01 16.39
C ILE A 45 -17.81 7.35 16.36
N GLN A 46 -17.95 6.18 16.97
CA GLN A 46 -19.13 5.32 16.80
C GLN A 46 -19.57 4.68 18.11
N LYS A 47 -20.84 4.24 18.17
CA LYS A 47 -21.32 3.44 19.30
C LYS A 47 -20.52 2.14 19.34
N PRO A 48 -20.00 1.69 20.50
CA PRO A 48 -19.33 0.40 20.61
C PRO A 48 -20.20 -0.76 20.09
N ARG A 49 -21.51 -0.74 20.38
CA ARG A 49 -22.47 -1.75 19.88
C ARG A 49 -22.56 -1.82 18.35
N THR A 50 -22.43 -0.69 17.65
CA THR A 50 -22.47 -0.63 16.17
C THR A 50 -21.25 -1.31 15.55
N ARG A 51 -20.13 -1.37 16.27
CA ARG A 51 -18.93 -2.14 15.88
C ARG A 51 -18.80 -3.43 16.68
N VAL A 52 -19.94 -3.97 17.15
CA VAL A 52 -20.06 -5.31 17.71
C VAL A 52 -19.04 -5.55 18.82
N TYR A 53 -18.88 -4.53 19.67
CA TYR A 53 -17.90 -4.51 20.74
C TYR A 53 -17.84 -5.84 21.53
N PRO A 54 -16.63 -6.36 21.83
CA PRO A 54 -15.30 -5.89 21.41
C PRO A 54 -14.79 -6.54 20.11
N TYR A 55 -15.63 -7.28 19.39
CA TYR A 55 -15.20 -8.30 18.43
C TYR A 55 -14.58 -7.76 17.15
N ASP A 56 -15.08 -6.66 16.58
CA ASP A 56 -14.46 -6.05 15.39
C ASP A 56 -13.02 -5.61 15.69
N ALA A 57 -12.83 -4.87 16.79
CA ALA A 57 -11.52 -4.39 17.22
C ALA A 57 -10.51 -5.54 17.42
N VAL A 58 -10.96 -6.66 17.99
CA VAL A 58 -10.13 -7.87 18.18
C VAL A 58 -9.79 -8.54 16.86
N PHE A 59 -10.76 -8.67 15.95
CA PHE A 59 -10.51 -9.22 14.62
C PHE A 59 -9.47 -8.37 13.88
N GLN A 60 -9.60 -7.04 13.89
CA GLN A 60 -8.66 -6.15 13.21
C GLN A 60 -7.27 -6.18 13.87
N ASP A 61 -7.17 -6.32 15.20
CA ASP A 61 -5.89 -6.52 15.90
C ASP A 61 -5.20 -7.81 15.45
N ILE A 62 -5.93 -8.93 15.36
CA ILE A 62 -5.38 -10.21 14.88
C ILE A 62 -4.97 -10.09 13.40
N SER A 63 -5.81 -9.47 12.57
CA SER A 63 -5.52 -9.21 11.15
C SER A 63 -4.20 -8.46 11.00
N ARG A 64 -3.99 -7.34 11.73
CA ARG A 64 -2.69 -6.64 11.75
C ARG A 64 -1.54 -7.52 12.23
N ALA A 65 -1.76 -8.31 13.28
CA ALA A 65 -0.74 -9.19 13.82
C ALA A 65 -0.31 -10.28 12.82
N THR A 66 -1.17 -10.64 11.84
CA THR A 66 -0.84 -11.51 10.70
C THR A 66 -0.11 -10.79 9.54
N GLY A 67 0.13 -9.48 9.66
CA GLY A 67 0.80 -8.65 8.66
C GLY A 67 -0.14 -8.01 7.62
N ASN A 68 -1.46 -8.14 7.81
CA ASN A 68 -2.47 -7.54 6.96
C ASN A 68 -2.74 -6.07 7.34
N LEU A 69 -3.30 -5.30 6.41
CA LEU A 69 -3.81 -3.96 6.69
C LEU A 69 -5.22 -4.06 7.29
N ALA A 70 -5.47 -3.39 8.41
CA ALA A 70 -6.78 -3.40 9.06
C ALA A 70 -7.00 -2.14 9.92
N THR A 71 -8.25 -1.69 10.06
CA THR A 71 -8.62 -0.49 10.83
C THR A 71 -8.31 -0.63 12.32
N GLU A 72 -7.74 0.42 12.91
CA GLU A 72 -7.38 0.46 14.33
C GLU A 72 -8.54 1.06 15.14
N HIS A 73 -8.74 0.52 16.34
CA HIS A 73 -9.82 0.91 17.24
C HIS A 73 -9.25 1.39 18.58
N HIS A 74 -9.79 2.50 19.07
CA HIS A 74 -9.52 3.02 20.42
C HIS A 74 -10.83 3.45 21.08
N TYR A 75 -11.05 3.06 22.33
CA TYR A 75 -12.20 3.51 23.09
C TYR A 75 -11.89 4.83 23.79
N VAL A 76 -12.70 5.86 23.51
CA VAL A 76 -12.47 7.23 23.98
C VAL A 76 -13.72 7.79 24.65
N LYS A 77 -13.54 8.60 25.69
CA LYS A 77 -14.65 9.35 26.30
C LYS A 77 -14.98 10.56 25.42
N VAL A 78 -16.26 10.72 25.06
CA VAL A 78 -16.74 11.76 24.15
C VAL A 78 -17.74 12.66 24.84
N ILE A 79 -17.54 13.97 24.71
CA ILE A 79 -18.47 15.01 25.17
C ILE A 79 -18.85 15.86 23.96
N VAL A 80 -20.15 16.05 23.71
CA VAL A 80 -20.67 16.85 22.60
C VAL A 80 -21.54 17.96 23.15
N ASN A 81 -21.17 19.22 22.89
CA ASN A 81 -21.88 20.42 23.38
C ASN A 81 -22.20 20.38 24.90
N GLY A 82 -21.24 19.93 25.70
CA GLY A 82 -21.38 19.79 27.16
C GLY A 82 -22.12 18.52 27.62
N SER A 83 -22.72 17.75 26.71
CA SER A 83 -23.38 16.48 27.02
C SER A 83 -22.37 15.32 26.99
N ASP A 84 -22.25 14.58 28.10
CA ASP A 84 -21.40 13.39 28.20
C ASP A 84 -22.03 12.24 27.41
N TRP A 85 -21.42 11.89 26.29
CA TRP A 85 -21.84 10.75 25.47
C TRP A 85 -21.15 9.46 25.92
N GLY A 86 -20.32 9.49 26.96
CA GLY A 86 -19.60 8.35 27.51
C GLY A 86 -18.55 7.79 26.56
N VAL A 87 -18.25 6.50 26.72
CA VAL A 87 -17.24 5.81 25.93
C VAL A 87 -17.77 5.48 24.53
N MET A 88 -17.00 5.82 23.51
CA MET A 88 -17.27 5.55 22.09
C MET A 88 -16.06 4.90 21.42
N ASP A 89 -16.29 4.17 20.33
CA ASP A 89 -15.25 3.57 19.50
C ASP A 89 -14.70 4.59 18.49
N LEU A 90 -13.39 4.80 18.52
CA LEU A 90 -12.62 5.55 17.54
C LEU A 90 -12.00 4.57 16.54
N GLU A 91 -12.58 4.48 15.35
CA GLU A 91 -12.11 3.65 14.24
C GLU A 91 -11.30 4.50 13.26
N SER A 92 -10.10 4.06 12.88
CA SER A 92 -9.25 4.77 11.93
C SER A 92 -9.89 4.90 10.55
N HIS A 93 -9.73 6.07 9.91
CA HIS A 93 -10.08 6.21 8.50
C HIS A 93 -8.90 5.79 7.61
N VAL A 94 -9.21 5.05 6.55
CA VAL A 94 -8.22 4.64 5.56
C VAL A 94 -7.84 5.84 4.69
N GLY A 95 -6.66 6.40 4.98
CA GLY A 95 -6.06 7.54 4.28
C GLY A 95 -4.52 7.48 4.35
N LYS A 96 -3.85 8.59 4.02
CA LYS A 96 -2.38 8.67 3.96
C LYS A 96 -1.73 8.29 5.30
N GLU A 97 -2.20 8.91 6.39
CA GLU A 97 -1.66 8.68 7.74
C GLU A 97 -1.88 7.23 8.19
N PHE A 98 -3.01 6.61 7.79
CA PHE A 98 -3.25 5.19 8.05
C PHE A 98 -2.22 4.31 7.34
N ILE A 99 -1.91 4.58 6.07
CA ILE A 99 -0.92 3.81 5.30
C ILE A 99 0.49 3.97 5.90
N GLU A 100 0.90 5.21 6.22
CA GLU A 100 2.20 5.47 6.85
C GLU A 100 2.34 4.77 8.21
N ARG A 101 1.31 4.81 9.07
CA ARG A 101 1.32 4.12 10.37
C ARG A 101 1.37 2.60 10.26
N ASN A 102 0.88 2.05 9.15
CA ASN A 102 0.96 0.62 8.85
C ASN A 102 2.27 0.24 8.11
N LYS A 103 3.29 1.12 8.13
CA LYS A 103 4.61 0.87 7.52
C LYS A 103 4.48 0.51 6.03
N ARG A 104 3.70 1.31 5.31
CA ARG A 104 3.52 1.20 3.86
C ARG A 104 3.80 2.54 3.21
N LYS A 105 4.36 2.51 2.01
CA LYS A 105 4.52 3.72 1.19
C LYS A 105 3.15 4.21 0.74
N ASN A 106 2.93 5.52 0.76
CA ASN A 106 1.67 6.08 0.29
C ASN A 106 1.41 5.70 -1.19
N SER A 107 0.24 5.16 -1.48
CA SER A 107 -0.15 4.69 -2.82
C SER A 107 -1.68 4.68 -2.97
N LEU A 108 -2.17 4.23 -4.13
CA LEU A 108 -3.58 4.20 -4.47
C LEU A 108 -4.36 3.22 -3.57
N ILE A 109 -5.53 3.66 -3.12
CA ILE A 109 -6.49 2.82 -2.40
C ILE A 109 -7.79 2.77 -3.21
N VAL A 110 -8.30 1.58 -3.46
CA VAL A 110 -9.55 1.37 -4.21
C VAL A 110 -10.55 0.55 -3.39
N ARG A 111 -11.84 0.76 -3.62
CA ARG A 111 -12.92 -0.14 -3.23
C ARG A 111 -13.63 -0.59 -4.49
N PHE A 112 -14.01 -1.85 -4.56
CA PHE A 112 -14.86 -2.38 -5.62
C PHE A 112 -16.31 -2.34 -5.15
N SER A 113 -17.25 -1.98 -6.02
CA SER A 113 -18.64 -1.65 -5.67
C SER A 113 -18.86 -0.27 -5.01
N ASN A 114 -20.13 0.11 -4.94
CA ASN A 114 -20.64 1.30 -4.27
C ASN A 114 -22.01 1.00 -3.63
N GLU A 115 -22.58 1.97 -2.91
CA GLU A 115 -23.81 1.76 -2.12
C GLU A 115 -25.11 1.81 -2.93
N GLU A 116 -25.08 2.17 -4.23
CA GLU A 116 -26.30 2.34 -5.06
C GLU A 116 -27.06 1.03 -5.24
N GLY A 117 -26.37 -0.08 -5.51
CA GLY A 117 -26.97 -1.40 -5.73
C GLY A 117 -27.70 -1.91 -4.49
N TRP A 118 -27.09 -1.78 -3.32
CA TRP A 118 -27.74 -2.13 -2.06
C TRP A 118 -28.98 -1.29 -1.81
N TYR A 119 -28.85 0.03 -1.93
CA TYR A 119 -29.97 0.94 -1.72
C TYR A 119 -31.12 0.62 -2.67
N TYR A 120 -30.80 0.39 -3.95
CA TYR A 120 -31.76 0.03 -4.98
C TYR A 120 -32.50 -1.27 -4.66
N GLN A 121 -31.79 -2.34 -4.31
CA GLN A 121 -32.38 -3.63 -3.93
C GLN A 121 -33.30 -3.49 -2.70
N LYS A 122 -32.88 -2.68 -1.73
CA LYS A 122 -33.66 -2.45 -0.50
C LYS A 122 -34.94 -1.65 -0.76
N THR A 123 -34.94 -0.69 -1.68
CA THR A 123 -36.11 0.14 -1.99
C THR A 123 -36.99 -0.44 -3.09
N ASN A 124 -36.44 -1.32 -3.95
CA ASN A 124 -37.14 -1.94 -5.07
C ASN A 124 -36.92 -3.47 -5.07
N PRO A 125 -37.36 -4.19 -4.02
CA PRO A 125 -37.18 -5.63 -3.95
C PRO A 125 -38.01 -6.29 -5.05
N ASN A 126 -37.34 -6.90 -6.03
CA ASN A 126 -37.99 -7.61 -7.11
C ASN A 126 -37.07 -8.71 -7.64
N TYR A 127 -37.66 -9.84 -8.03
CA TYR A 127 -37.03 -10.94 -8.76
C TYR A 127 -35.97 -10.49 -9.79
N ALA A 128 -36.29 -9.60 -10.72
CA ALA A 128 -35.34 -9.26 -11.78
C ALA A 128 -34.18 -8.35 -11.32
N SER A 129 -34.25 -7.76 -10.12
CA SER A 129 -33.14 -6.97 -9.55
C SER A 129 -31.86 -7.79 -9.33
N GLN A 130 -31.96 -9.13 -9.29
CA GLN A 130 -30.80 -10.02 -9.22
C GLN A 130 -29.97 -10.05 -10.50
N TYR A 131 -30.59 -9.73 -11.64
CA TYR A 131 -29.92 -9.66 -12.95
C TYR A 131 -29.50 -8.23 -13.32
N TYR A 132 -29.65 -7.26 -12.42
CA TYR A 132 -29.19 -5.90 -12.65
C TYR A 132 -27.80 -5.69 -12.04
N ARG A 133 -26.79 -5.43 -12.88
CA ARG A 133 -25.39 -5.21 -12.44
C ARG A 133 -25.12 -3.85 -11.82
N LEU A 134 -26.12 -3.21 -11.21
CA LEU A 134 -25.90 -1.96 -10.49
C LEU A 134 -24.94 -2.19 -9.33
N SER A 135 -23.84 -1.43 -9.32
CA SER A 135 -22.78 -1.54 -8.31
C SER A 135 -22.03 -2.88 -8.31
N ASP A 136 -22.09 -3.64 -9.41
CA ASP A 136 -21.30 -4.86 -9.58
C ASP A 136 -19.81 -4.57 -9.30
N PRO A 137 -19.17 -5.25 -8.32
CA PRO A 137 -17.76 -5.02 -7.93
C PRO A 137 -16.73 -5.38 -9.02
N ILE A 138 -17.13 -6.01 -10.13
CA ILE A 138 -16.25 -6.16 -11.30
C ILE A 138 -16.22 -4.88 -12.13
N LEU A 139 -17.37 -4.21 -12.26
CA LEU A 139 -17.55 -3.04 -13.12
C LEU A 139 -17.42 -1.71 -12.39
N PHE A 140 -17.68 -1.67 -11.09
CA PHE A 140 -17.68 -0.45 -10.29
C PHE A 140 -16.50 -0.39 -9.35
N SER A 141 -15.89 0.77 -9.27
CA SER A 141 -14.83 1.04 -8.30
C SER A 141 -14.84 2.49 -7.83
N LYS A 142 -14.22 2.71 -6.67
CA LYS A 142 -14.03 4.03 -6.08
C LYS A 142 -12.60 4.16 -5.58
N VAL A 143 -11.95 5.26 -5.94
CA VAL A 143 -10.65 5.63 -5.36
C VAL A 143 -10.87 6.34 -4.02
N TYR A 144 -10.17 5.90 -2.98
CA TYR A 144 -10.19 6.48 -1.64
C TYR A 144 -9.00 7.42 -1.43
N GLY A 145 -9.21 8.49 -0.64
CA GLY A 145 -8.14 9.39 -0.21
C GLY A 145 -7.44 10.20 -1.30
N SER A 146 -7.87 10.12 -2.57
CA SER A 146 -7.22 10.85 -3.66
C SER A 146 -7.49 12.35 -3.58
N SER A 147 -6.44 13.15 -3.80
CA SER A 147 -6.56 14.59 -4.03
C SER A 147 -7.47 14.89 -5.23
N LYS A 148 -7.98 16.12 -5.35
CA LYS A 148 -8.75 16.55 -6.54
C LYS A 148 -7.97 16.40 -7.86
N LYS A 149 -6.63 16.30 -7.82
CA LYS A 149 -5.79 16.05 -8.99
C LYS A 149 -5.31 14.59 -8.98
N PHE A 150 -5.70 13.84 -9.99
CA PHE A 150 -5.29 12.44 -10.19
C PHE A 150 -4.07 12.42 -11.12
N ASP A 151 -2.88 12.27 -10.55
CA ASP A 151 -1.62 12.25 -11.30
C ASP A 151 -1.54 11.05 -12.27
N ILE A 152 -0.59 11.12 -13.21
CA ILE A 152 -0.46 10.14 -14.27
C ILE A 152 -0.12 8.74 -13.74
N ILE A 153 0.68 8.62 -12.69
CA ILE A 153 1.10 7.31 -12.13
C ILE A 153 -0.10 6.63 -11.47
N ASN A 154 -0.85 7.37 -10.64
CA ASN A 154 -2.07 6.87 -10.02
C ASN A 154 -3.13 6.54 -11.07
N ARG A 155 -3.18 7.27 -12.20
CA ARG A 155 -4.05 6.95 -13.33
C ARG A 155 -3.67 5.67 -14.05
N GLN A 156 -2.38 5.43 -14.28
CA GLN A 156 -1.89 4.17 -14.84
C GLN A 156 -2.20 2.99 -13.92
N ARG A 157 -1.94 3.13 -12.61
CA ARG A 157 -2.25 2.11 -11.59
C ARG A 157 -3.74 1.81 -11.53
N TYR A 158 -4.58 2.84 -11.49
CA TYR A 158 -6.03 2.66 -11.50
C TYR A 158 -6.52 1.98 -12.78
N THR A 159 -5.99 2.38 -13.94
CA THR A 159 -6.33 1.72 -15.21
C THR A 159 -5.98 0.24 -15.17
N TYR A 160 -4.77 -0.11 -14.74
CA TYR A 160 -4.35 -1.50 -14.59
C TYR A 160 -5.27 -2.28 -13.66
N ILE A 161 -5.60 -1.73 -12.48
CA ILE A 161 -6.51 -2.35 -11.53
C ILE A 161 -7.85 -2.66 -12.17
N ILE A 162 -8.47 -1.69 -12.87
CA ILE A 162 -9.78 -1.87 -13.51
C ILE A 162 -9.73 -2.94 -14.58
N GLU A 163 -8.73 -2.89 -15.47
CA GLU A 163 -8.61 -3.86 -16.54
C GLU A 163 -8.36 -5.27 -16.03
N GLN A 164 -7.47 -5.44 -15.05
CA GLN A 164 -7.17 -6.76 -14.49
C GLN A 164 -8.34 -7.31 -13.68
N ARG A 165 -9.09 -6.44 -12.99
CA ARG A 165 -10.30 -6.81 -12.26
C ARG A 165 -11.38 -7.33 -13.20
N ILE A 166 -11.65 -6.61 -14.30
CA ILE A 166 -12.61 -7.04 -15.33
C ILE A 166 -12.18 -8.36 -15.99
N LYS A 167 -10.88 -8.54 -16.20
CA LYS A 167 -10.28 -9.79 -16.72
C LYS A 167 -10.22 -10.93 -15.70
N LYS A 168 -10.59 -10.70 -14.43
CA LYS A 168 -10.48 -11.69 -13.34
C LYS A 168 -9.06 -12.26 -13.19
N ASN A 169 -8.05 -11.41 -13.39
CA ASN A 169 -6.66 -11.85 -13.38
C ASN A 169 -6.14 -12.00 -11.94
N SER A 170 -5.71 -13.22 -11.59
CA SER A 170 -5.16 -13.56 -10.27
C SER A 170 -3.86 -12.83 -9.92
N GLU A 171 -3.09 -12.41 -10.92
CA GLU A 171 -1.85 -11.64 -10.73
C GLU A 171 -2.10 -10.21 -10.20
N LEU A 172 -3.36 -9.78 -10.09
CA LEU A 172 -3.71 -8.51 -9.45
C LEU A 172 -3.52 -8.55 -7.93
N TYR A 173 -3.62 -9.72 -7.29
CA TYR A 173 -3.77 -9.83 -5.84
C TYR A 173 -2.51 -10.37 -5.16
N ASP A 174 -2.17 -9.80 -4.01
CA ASP A 174 -1.15 -10.37 -3.13
C ASP A 174 -1.71 -11.62 -2.42
N ILE A 175 -1.29 -12.79 -2.88
CA ILE A 175 -1.87 -14.07 -2.45
C ILE A 175 -1.78 -14.27 -0.94
N ASP A 176 -0.68 -13.86 -0.29
CA ASP A 176 -0.51 -14.13 1.14
C ASP A 176 -1.43 -13.30 2.01
N SER A 177 -1.53 -11.99 1.76
CA SER A 177 -2.45 -11.13 2.51
C SER A 177 -3.90 -11.53 2.31
N TYR A 178 -4.34 -11.82 1.08
CA TYR A 178 -5.71 -12.30 0.85
C TYR A 178 -5.96 -13.66 1.53
N THR A 179 -5.02 -14.61 1.42
CA THR A 179 -5.17 -15.94 2.03
C THR A 179 -5.26 -15.85 3.56
N ARG A 180 -4.41 -15.03 4.22
CA ARG A 180 -4.48 -14.86 5.68
C ARG A 180 -5.80 -14.24 6.14
N LEU A 181 -6.32 -13.24 5.41
CA LEU A 181 -7.62 -12.64 5.73
C LEU A 181 -8.76 -13.66 5.58
N LEU A 182 -8.75 -14.46 4.50
CA LEU A 182 -9.73 -15.54 4.28
C LEU A 182 -9.69 -16.58 5.40
N LEU A 183 -8.49 -17.05 5.76
CA LEU A 183 -8.32 -18.07 6.80
C LEU A 183 -8.73 -17.53 8.17
N LEU A 184 -8.44 -16.26 8.46
CA LEU A 184 -8.89 -15.61 9.69
C LEU A 184 -10.42 -15.52 9.74
N ALA A 185 -11.08 -15.09 8.67
CA ALA A 185 -12.54 -15.04 8.58
C ALA A 185 -13.19 -16.44 8.74
N LYS A 186 -12.60 -17.47 8.13
CA LYS A 186 -13.02 -18.88 8.28
C LYS A 186 -12.88 -19.38 9.72
N LEU A 187 -11.73 -19.12 10.37
CA LEU A 187 -11.52 -19.45 11.78
C LEU A 187 -12.46 -18.67 12.70
N TRP A 188 -12.81 -17.44 12.32
CA TRP A 188 -13.76 -16.61 13.05
C TRP A 188 -15.22 -17.07 12.91
N GLY A 189 -15.54 -17.82 11.85
CA GLY A 189 -16.91 -18.22 11.57
C GLY A 189 -17.80 -17.07 11.10
N GLU A 190 -17.23 -15.95 10.62
CA GLU A 190 -17.97 -14.86 9.96
C GLU A 190 -17.24 -14.31 8.72
N MET A 191 -17.95 -14.11 7.59
CA MET A 191 -17.39 -13.59 6.32
C MET A 191 -17.70 -12.12 6.05
N HIS A 192 -18.46 -11.43 6.90
CA HIS A 192 -18.88 -10.04 6.66
C HIS A 192 -17.72 -9.11 6.25
N VAL A 193 -16.54 -9.30 6.84
CA VAL A 193 -15.31 -8.55 6.51
C VAL A 193 -14.80 -8.73 5.07
N LEU A 194 -15.18 -9.83 4.40
CA LEU A 194 -14.76 -10.18 3.04
C LEU A 194 -15.65 -9.59 1.95
N TYR A 195 -16.81 -9.02 2.30
CA TYR A 195 -17.71 -8.42 1.32
C TYR A 195 -17.04 -7.23 0.63
N GLU A 196 -17.22 -7.14 -0.70
CA GLU A 196 -16.52 -6.16 -1.56
C GLU A 196 -16.81 -4.70 -1.18
N ASN A 197 -18.00 -4.42 -0.65
CA ASN A 197 -18.38 -3.10 -0.17
C ASN A 197 -17.74 -2.72 1.19
N ASN A 198 -17.25 -3.71 1.96
CA ASN A 198 -16.64 -3.54 3.27
C ASN A 198 -15.11 -3.44 3.18
N ILE A 199 -14.52 -4.25 2.31
CA ILE A 199 -13.08 -4.31 2.08
C ILE A 199 -12.61 -3.13 1.21
N LYS A 200 -11.39 -2.66 1.46
CA LYS A 200 -10.67 -1.74 0.57
C LYS A 200 -9.37 -2.39 0.16
N HIS A 201 -8.72 -1.88 -0.87
CA HIS A 201 -7.52 -2.48 -1.43
C HIS A 201 -6.44 -1.44 -1.62
N TYR A 202 -5.29 -1.66 -0.99
CA TYR A 202 -4.09 -0.86 -1.16
C TYR A 202 -3.28 -1.42 -2.33
N PHE A 203 -2.90 -0.59 -3.29
CA PHE A 203 -2.01 -0.99 -4.38
C PHE A 203 -0.55 -0.81 -3.97
N ASN A 204 0.16 -1.90 -3.74
CA ASN A 204 1.55 -1.85 -3.33
C ASN A 204 2.45 -1.40 -4.51
N PRO A 205 3.15 -0.26 -4.41
CA PRO A 205 3.94 0.28 -5.51
C PRO A 205 5.22 -0.51 -5.81
N TYR A 206 5.63 -1.39 -4.91
CA TYR A 206 6.82 -2.22 -5.04
C TYR A 206 6.51 -3.56 -5.72
N THR A 207 5.43 -4.24 -5.31
CA THR A 207 5.04 -5.54 -5.89
C THR A 207 4.06 -5.42 -7.05
N LEU A 208 3.37 -4.27 -7.16
CA LEU A 208 2.31 -4.00 -8.13
C LEU A 208 1.08 -4.91 -7.99
N ASN A 209 0.83 -5.38 -6.77
CA ASN A 209 -0.36 -6.14 -6.37
C ASN A 209 -1.24 -5.35 -5.41
N LEU A 210 -2.51 -5.76 -5.30
CA LEU A 210 -3.44 -5.31 -4.27
C LEU A 210 -3.23 -6.09 -2.96
N GLU A 211 -3.25 -5.38 -1.84
CA GLU A 211 -3.38 -5.92 -0.48
C GLU A 211 -4.77 -5.54 0.09
N PRO A 212 -5.49 -6.45 0.77
CA PRO A 212 -6.76 -6.14 1.40
C PRO A 212 -6.58 -5.30 2.66
N ILE A 213 -7.49 -4.35 2.86
CA ILE A 213 -7.65 -3.55 4.08
C ILE A 213 -9.00 -3.91 4.70
N SER A 214 -8.97 -4.59 5.85
CA SER A 214 -10.18 -5.06 6.54
C SER A 214 -10.73 -4.03 7.53
N SER A 215 -12.05 -4.07 7.72
CA SER A 215 -12.85 -3.34 8.71
C SER A 215 -14.22 -4.02 8.82
N ASP A 216 -14.98 -3.72 9.88
CA ASP A 216 -16.41 -4.06 9.96
C ASP A 216 -16.70 -5.57 10.00
N GLN A 217 -16.25 -6.23 11.07
CA GLN A 217 -16.47 -7.65 11.32
C GLN A 217 -17.47 -7.90 12.47
N PHE A 218 -18.34 -8.91 12.32
CA PHE A 218 -19.24 -9.34 13.42
C PHE A 218 -18.55 -10.27 14.43
N GLN A 219 -19.27 -10.62 15.50
CA GLN A 219 -18.82 -11.56 16.52
C GLN A 219 -18.53 -12.97 15.96
N PRO A 220 -17.59 -13.71 16.57
CA PRO A 220 -17.24 -15.04 16.09
C PRO A 220 -18.42 -16.01 16.26
N LYS A 221 -18.58 -16.92 15.31
CA LYS A 221 -19.61 -17.97 15.32
C LYS A 221 -18.95 -19.33 15.30
N LYS A 222 -19.58 -20.31 15.94
CA LYS A 222 -19.10 -21.70 15.93
C LYS A 222 -19.26 -22.27 14.52
N ILE A 223 -18.20 -22.88 13.99
CA ILE A 223 -18.26 -23.63 12.73
C ILE A 223 -18.66 -25.10 12.98
N SER A 224 -19.28 -25.73 12.00
CA SER A 224 -19.69 -27.15 11.99
C SER A 224 -18.53 -28.06 11.61
N GLU A 225 -18.47 -29.25 12.22
CA GLU A 225 -17.53 -30.31 11.81
C GLU A 225 -17.91 -30.93 10.45
N SER A 226 -19.19 -30.94 10.07
CA SER A 226 -19.63 -31.45 8.77
C SER A 226 -19.27 -30.49 7.64
N GLY A 227 -19.16 -29.19 7.92
CA GLY A 227 -18.93 -28.12 6.95
C GLY A 227 -20.09 -27.85 5.98
N ASP A 228 -21.24 -28.52 6.13
CA ASP A 228 -22.44 -28.32 5.29
C ASP A 228 -23.39 -27.32 5.97
N GLY A 229 -23.91 -26.34 5.20
CA GLY A 229 -24.84 -25.31 5.71
C GLY A 229 -24.14 -24.15 6.45
N ASP A 230 -22.83 -24.01 6.25
CA ASP A 230 -21.94 -23.25 7.11
C ASP A 230 -21.27 -22.08 6.36
N ILE A 231 -20.37 -21.37 7.03
CA ILE A 231 -19.62 -20.22 6.47
C ILE A 231 -18.90 -20.51 5.14
N PHE A 232 -18.52 -21.76 4.90
CA PHE A 232 -17.80 -22.19 3.70
C PHE A 232 -18.65 -22.07 2.44
N ASP A 233 -19.95 -22.29 2.56
CA ASP A 233 -20.87 -22.17 1.44
C ASP A 233 -21.09 -20.68 1.06
N LEU A 234 -20.78 -19.71 1.92
CA LEU A 234 -20.96 -18.28 1.62
C LEU A 234 -19.99 -17.78 0.53
N ILE A 235 -18.84 -18.44 0.34
CA ILE A 235 -17.89 -18.12 -0.73
C ILE A 235 -18.06 -19.13 -1.85
N GLY A 236 -18.94 -18.80 -2.80
CA GLY A 236 -19.25 -19.66 -3.95
C GLY A 236 -20.74 -19.94 -4.13
N LYS A 237 -21.59 -19.66 -3.12
CA LYS A 237 -23.05 -19.76 -3.28
C LYS A 237 -23.59 -19.02 -4.50
N CYS A 238 -24.60 -19.61 -5.15
CA CYS A 238 -25.42 -18.95 -6.16
C CYS A 238 -26.21 -17.88 -5.41
N ASN A 239 -25.81 -16.62 -5.51
CA ASN A 239 -26.40 -15.57 -4.71
C ASN A 239 -27.26 -14.63 -5.55
N GLU A 240 -28.39 -14.25 -4.97
CA GLU A 240 -29.41 -13.35 -5.51
C GLU A 240 -28.88 -11.90 -5.52
N GLY A 241 -28.09 -11.55 -6.54
CA GLY A 241 -27.77 -10.17 -6.91
C GLY A 241 -26.35 -9.66 -6.60
N TYR A 242 -25.93 -8.70 -7.41
CA TYR A 242 -24.55 -8.18 -7.48
C TYR A 242 -24.12 -7.24 -6.35
N ALA A 243 -25.05 -6.82 -5.48
CA ALA A 243 -24.79 -5.76 -4.51
C ALA A 243 -23.93 -6.20 -3.30
N PHE A 244 -23.83 -7.51 -2.99
CA PHE A 244 -23.22 -7.96 -1.73
C PHE A 244 -22.12 -9.00 -1.84
N ILE A 245 -22.14 -9.87 -2.85
CA ILE A 245 -21.23 -11.02 -2.85
C ILE A 245 -20.65 -11.24 -4.25
N ALA A 246 -19.52 -10.59 -4.52
CA ALA A 246 -18.53 -11.16 -5.44
C ALA A 246 -17.23 -11.34 -4.67
N ASN A 247 -16.89 -12.57 -4.32
CA ASN A 247 -15.63 -12.87 -3.65
C ASN A 247 -14.47 -12.97 -4.67
N GLU A 248 -14.45 -12.06 -5.64
CA GLU A 248 -13.64 -12.22 -6.84
C GLU A 248 -12.15 -12.44 -6.55
N PRO A 249 -11.50 -11.73 -5.61
CA PRO A 249 -10.09 -12.00 -5.29
C PRO A 249 -9.85 -13.46 -4.94
N TYR A 250 -10.76 -14.06 -4.17
CA TYR A 250 -10.68 -15.45 -3.73
C TYR A 250 -10.99 -16.42 -4.88
N GLN A 251 -11.95 -16.08 -5.74
CA GLN A 251 -12.26 -16.86 -6.94
C GLN A 251 -11.09 -16.87 -7.93
N SER A 252 -10.39 -15.75 -8.15
CA SER A 252 -9.26 -15.71 -9.08
C SER A 252 -8.05 -16.49 -8.54
N ILE A 253 -7.76 -16.43 -7.23
CA ILE A 253 -6.52 -17.01 -6.67
C ILE A 253 -6.61 -18.51 -6.32
N LYS A 254 -7.80 -19.05 -6.00
CA LYS A 254 -7.96 -20.36 -5.36
C LYS A 254 -7.35 -21.56 -6.11
N ASN A 255 -7.25 -21.47 -7.44
CA ASN A 255 -6.71 -22.55 -8.28
C ASN A 255 -5.26 -22.30 -8.72
N THR A 256 -4.64 -21.21 -8.27
CA THR A 256 -3.25 -20.89 -8.64
C THR A 256 -2.27 -21.76 -7.86
N THR A 257 -1.16 -22.16 -8.51
CA THR A 257 -0.08 -22.91 -7.86
C THR A 257 0.53 -22.14 -6.68
N LYS A 258 0.57 -20.80 -6.76
CA LYS A 258 1.09 -19.94 -5.69
C LYS A 258 0.15 -19.95 -4.47
N TYR A 259 -1.17 -19.92 -4.66
CA TYR A 259 -2.12 -20.07 -3.54
C TYR A 259 -1.99 -21.45 -2.88
N LEU A 260 -2.04 -22.52 -3.66
CA LEU A 260 -2.01 -23.89 -3.13
C LEU A 260 -0.69 -24.19 -2.38
N SER A 261 0.44 -23.70 -2.87
CA SER A 261 1.74 -23.93 -2.23
C SER A 261 1.96 -23.11 -0.95
N ARG A 262 1.31 -21.96 -0.79
CA ARG A 262 1.46 -21.08 0.39
C ARG A 262 0.37 -21.27 1.46
N LEU A 263 -0.66 -22.07 1.17
CA LEU A 263 -1.83 -22.25 2.02
C LEU A 263 -1.49 -22.71 3.45
N VAL A 264 -0.67 -23.75 3.59
CA VAL A 264 -0.28 -24.30 4.90
C VAL A 264 0.53 -23.29 5.71
N GLN A 265 1.47 -22.60 5.06
CA GLN A 265 2.29 -21.56 5.69
C GLN A 265 1.41 -20.41 6.20
N ASN A 266 0.49 -19.90 5.38
CA ASN A 266 -0.42 -18.82 5.78
C ASN A 266 -1.40 -19.27 6.87
N TYR A 267 -1.82 -20.53 6.87
CA TYR A 267 -2.64 -21.09 7.94
C TYR A 267 -1.91 -21.11 9.28
N GLN A 268 -0.66 -21.60 9.31
CA GLN A 268 0.15 -21.57 10.54
C GLN A 268 0.43 -20.14 11.00
N ALA A 269 0.75 -19.22 10.08
CA ALA A 269 0.93 -17.81 10.38
C ALA A 269 -0.35 -17.20 11.02
N THR A 270 -1.53 -17.59 10.52
CA THR A 270 -2.82 -17.14 11.07
C THR A 270 -3.07 -17.74 12.46
N LEU A 271 -2.91 -19.06 12.64
CA LEU A 271 -3.10 -19.74 13.91
C LEU A 271 -2.23 -19.16 15.04
N ASN A 272 -0.95 -18.88 14.73
CA ASN A 272 -0.01 -18.29 15.67
C ASN A 272 -0.47 -16.92 16.20
N LYS A 273 -1.30 -16.21 15.43
CA LYS A 273 -1.82 -14.88 15.80
C LYS A 273 -3.23 -14.94 16.36
N VAL A 274 -4.02 -15.99 16.10
CA VAL A 274 -5.30 -16.22 16.80
C VAL A 274 -5.08 -16.38 18.32
N ALA A 275 -3.94 -16.91 18.75
CA ALA A 275 -3.57 -16.96 20.16
C ALA A 275 -3.52 -15.56 20.85
N TYR A 276 -3.27 -14.50 20.07
CA TYR A 276 -3.30 -13.10 20.54
C TYR A 276 -4.71 -12.60 20.89
N ALA A 277 -5.77 -13.30 20.45
CA ALA A 277 -7.15 -12.88 20.66
C ALA A 277 -7.48 -12.60 22.12
N LYS A 278 -6.96 -13.42 23.06
CA LYS A 278 -7.21 -13.24 24.49
C LYS A 278 -6.60 -11.94 25.03
N GLU A 279 -5.38 -11.60 24.60
CA GLU A 279 -4.72 -10.36 25.00
C GLU A 279 -5.46 -9.13 24.45
N SER A 280 -5.79 -9.16 23.15
CA SER A 280 -6.56 -8.09 22.51
C SER A 280 -7.95 -7.92 23.15
N LEU A 281 -8.65 -9.03 23.46
CA LEU A 281 -9.92 -8.99 24.17
C LEU A 281 -9.80 -8.33 25.54
N ASN A 282 -8.81 -8.73 26.35
CA ASN A 282 -8.59 -8.13 27.67
C ASN A 282 -8.28 -6.63 27.56
N LYS A 283 -7.44 -6.24 26.58
CA LYS A 283 -7.11 -4.84 26.31
C LYS A 283 -8.36 -4.02 26.01
N HIS A 284 -9.22 -4.47 25.10
CA HIS A 284 -10.45 -3.76 24.74
C HIS A 284 -11.48 -3.83 25.87
N HIS A 285 -11.58 -4.95 26.58
CA HIS A 285 -12.49 -5.16 27.71
C HIS A 285 -12.19 -4.24 28.90
N SER A 286 -10.94 -3.82 29.08
CA SER A 286 -10.54 -2.93 30.18
C SER A 286 -11.29 -1.59 30.22
N TYR A 287 -11.89 -1.15 29.10
CA TYR A 287 -12.72 0.07 29.03
C TYR A 287 -14.14 -0.13 29.55
N PHE A 288 -14.59 -1.38 29.70
CA PHE A 288 -15.93 -1.76 30.14
C PHE A 288 -15.85 -2.87 31.21
N PRO A 289 -15.20 -2.61 32.37
CA PRO A 289 -14.88 -3.63 33.37
C PRO A 289 -16.10 -4.21 34.11
N LEU A 290 -17.29 -3.64 33.88
CA LEU A 290 -18.55 -4.11 34.46
C LEU A 290 -19.34 -5.01 33.49
N ASP A 291 -18.93 -5.09 32.21
CA ASP A 291 -19.55 -5.98 31.24
C ASP A 291 -19.09 -7.44 31.51
N ASN A 292 -19.82 -8.41 30.97
CA ASN A 292 -19.38 -9.80 31.04
C ASN A 292 -18.04 -10.00 30.34
N ASN A 293 -17.17 -10.82 30.92
CA ASN A 293 -15.89 -11.17 30.32
C ASN A 293 -16.10 -11.82 28.95
N PRO A 294 -15.53 -11.26 27.87
CA PRO A 294 -15.69 -11.84 26.55
C PRO A 294 -14.85 -13.11 26.41
N SER A 295 -15.38 -14.12 25.74
CA SER A 295 -14.76 -15.45 25.62
C SER A 295 -14.09 -15.68 24.27
N VAL A 296 -12.91 -16.32 24.29
CA VAL A 296 -12.21 -16.87 23.10
C VAL A 296 -12.60 -18.31 22.79
N GLU A 297 -13.51 -18.90 23.56
CA GLU A 297 -13.86 -20.32 23.46
C GLU A 297 -14.34 -20.71 22.06
N ILE A 298 -15.14 -19.87 21.40
CA ILE A 298 -15.59 -20.11 20.03
C ILE A 298 -14.39 -20.21 19.08
N LEU A 299 -13.40 -19.32 19.20
CA LEU A 299 -12.21 -19.36 18.36
C LEU A 299 -11.36 -20.60 18.63
N HIS A 300 -11.17 -20.97 19.90
CA HIS A 300 -10.45 -22.20 20.25
C HIS A 300 -11.14 -23.45 19.70
N ASN A 301 -12.48 -23.51 19.80
CA ASN A 301 -13.28 -24.59 19.25
C ASN A 301 -13.14 -24.63 17.72
N ASN A 302 -13.24 -23.50 17.04
CA ASN A 302 -13.08 -23.41 15.59
C ASN A 302 -11.67 -23.81 15.13
N VAL A 303 -10.63 -23.49 15.90
CA VAL A 303 -9.25 -23.98 15.65
C VAL A 303 -9.18 -25.51 15.78
N GLY A 304 -9.88 -26.10 16.74
CA GLY A 304 -9.99 -27.56 16.85
C GLY A 304 -10.71 -28.18 15.64
N ILE A 305 -11.82 -27.60 15.23
CA ILE A 305 -12.66 -28.08 14.12
C ILE A 305 -11.93 -27.95 12.77
N SER A 306 -11.32 -26.81 12.50
CA SER A 306 -10.55 -26.58 11.26
C SER A 306 -9.43 -27.61 11.05
N LYS A 307 -8.76 -28.05 12.14
CA LYS A 307 -7.79 -29.15 12.07
C LYS A 307 -8.43 -30.49 11.67
N LYS A 308 -9.62 -30.80 12.19
CA LYS A 308 -10.36 -32.03 11.84
C LYS A 308 -10.87 -32.02 10.40
N MET A 309 -11.32 -30.86 9.91
CA MET A 309 -11.84 -30.70 8.55
C MET A 309 -10.79 -30.95 7.45
N GLY A 310 -9.50 -30.78 7.76
CA GLY A 310 -8.41 -31.00 6.81
C GLY A 310 -8.55 -30.14 5.55
N LYS A 311 -8.49 -30.78 4.36
CA LYS A 311 -8.57 -30.09 3.06
C LYS A 311 -9.85 -29.28 2.89
N LYS A 312 -10.99 -29.73 3.43
CA LYS A 312 -12.30 -29.05 3.28
C LYS A 312 -12.28 -27.63 3.84
N PHE A 313 -11.53 -27.38 4.91
CA PHE A 313 -11.40 -26.03 5.50
C PHE A 313 -10.81 -25.01 4.51
N PHE A 314 -9.94 -25.47 3.61
CA PHE A 314 -9.22 -24.61 2.67
C PHE A 314 -9.95 -24.40 1.35
N THR A 315 -10.97 -25.22 1.05
CA THR A 315 -11.73 -25.14 -0.20
C THR A 315 -12.47 -23.81 -0.32
N VAL A 316 -12.49 -23.27 -1.54
CA VAL A 316 -13.28 -22.10 -1.93
C VAL A 316 -14.16 -22.54 -3.09
N ASP A 317 -15.47 -22.57 -2.88
CA ASP A 317 -16.39 -23.12 -3.86
C ASP A 317 -16.51 -22.21 -5.08
N ASP A 318 -16.82 -22.79 -6.23
CA ASP A 318 -17.06 -22.04 -7.47
C ASP A 318 -18.30 -21.19 -7.33
N GLN A 319 -18.18 -19.91 -7.67
CA GLN A 319 -19.33 -19.03 -7.76
C GLN A 319 -20.21 -19.44 -8.95
N CYS A 320 -21.43 -19.87 -8.69
CA CYS A 320 -22.45 -20.03 -9.73
C CYS A 320 -23.08 -18.68 -10.09
N ALA A 321 -23.40 -18.54 -11.37
CA ALA A 321 -24.20 -17.43 -11.90
C ALA A 321 -25.18 -18.02 -12.91
N ASP A 322 -26.46 -17.66 -12.77
CA ASP A 322 -27.50 -18.10 -13.71
C ASP A 322 -27.21 -17.53 -15.10
N VAL A 323 -27.37 -18.36 -16.12
CA VAL A 323 -27.40 -17.88 -17.50
C VAL A 323 -28.78 -17.26 -17.72
N ILE A 324 -28.79 -16.03 -18.24
CA ILE A 324 -30.05 -15.34 -18.58
C ILE A 324 -30.67 -16.07 -19.77
N ASP A 325 -31.84 -16.66 -19.54
CA ASP A 325 -32.67 -17.31 -20.56
C ASP A 325 -33.86 -16.41 -20.96
N ASP A 326 -34.67 -16.91 -21.91
CA ASP A 326 -35.81 -16.16 -22.44
C ASP A 326 -36.92 -15.92 -21.39
N ASP A 327 -37.08 -16.80 -20.39
CA ASP A 327 -38.07 -16.65 -19.33
C ASP A 327 -37.66 -15.54 -18.35
N ILE A 328 -36.39 -15.53 -17.94
CA ILE A 328 -35.80 -14.45 -17.14
C ILE A 328 -35.94 -13.11 -17.87
N LEU A 329 -35.63 -13.09 -19.17
CA LEU A 329 -35.68 -11.87 -19.98
C LEU A 329 -37.12 -11.36 -20.16
N ALA A 330 -38.09 -12.25 -20.36
CA ALA A 330 -39.51 -11.90 -20.41
C ALA A 330 -39.99 -11.28 -19.09
N LYS A 331 -39.68 -11.92 -17.95
CA LYS A 331 -40.00 -11.41 -16.61
C LYS A 331 -39.34 -10.05 -16.32
N TRP A 332 -38.11 -9.86 -16.78
CA TRP A 332 -37.40 -8.58 -16.70
C TRP A 332 -38.15 -7.49 -17.49
N ARG A 333 -38.56 -7.77 -18.72
CA ARG A 333 -39.26 -6.80 -19.59
C ARG A 333 -40.65 -6.42 -19.09
N ASP A 334 -41.40 -7.38 -18.55
CA ASP A 334 -42.77 -7.18 -18.07
C ASP A 334 -42.83 -6.35 -16.78
N SER A 335 -41.73 -6.28 -16.06
CA SER A 335 -41.67 -5.59 -14.79
C SER A 335 -41.33 -4.11 -14.96
N LYS A 336 -42.07 -3.24 -14.27
CA LYS A 336 -41.83 -1.79 -14.28
C LYS A 336 -40.71 -1.42 -13.31
N TYR A 337 -39.49 -1.25 -13.81
CA TYR A 337 -38.34 -0.80 -13.04
C TYR A 337 -37.90 0.61 -13.42
N SER A 338 -37.54 1.41 -12.43
CA SER A 338 -36.70 2.58 -12.69
C SER A 338 -35.24 2.14 -12.65
N ALA A 339 -34.60 1.93 -13.82
CA ALA A 339 -33.16 1.72 -13.88
C ALA A 339 -32.43 3.07 -13.70
N PRO A 340 -31.78 3.36 -12.56
CA PRO A 340 -31.05 4.61 -12.39
C PRO A 340 -29.87 4.74 -13.37
N ARG A 341 -29.33 3.61 -13.84
CA ARG A 341 -28.24 3.54 -14.81
C ARG A 341 -28.46 2.38 -15.78
N HIS A 342 -28.34 2.61 -17.09
CA HIS A 342 -28.36 1.52 -18.06
C HIS A 342 -26.96 0.89 -18.26
N VAL A 343 -25.91 1.70 -18.14
CA VAL A 343 -24.54 1.30 -18.48
C VAL A 343 -23.54 1.78 -17.43
N GLN A 344 -22.42 1.08 -17.34
CA GLN A 344 -21.17 1.58 -16.75
C GLN A 344 -20.15 1.72 -17.88
N ALA A 345 -19.35 2.79 -17.90
CA ALA A 345 -18.42 3.01 -19.00
C ALA A 345 -17.08 3.63 -18.55
N TYR A 346 -16.06 3.45 -19.38
CA TYR A 346 -14.70 3.95 -19.17
C TYR A 346 -14.17 4.57 -20.46
N HIS A 347 -13.72 5.81 -20.37
CA HIS A 347 -13.03 6.53 -21.45
C HIS A 347 -11.52 6.29 -21.35
N TYR A 348 -10.84 6.12 -22.47
CA TYR A 348 -9.39 5.96 -22.57
C TYR A 348 -8.75 7.13 -23.31
N ASP A 349 -7.51 7.46 -22.95
CA ASP A 349 -6.73 8.56 -23.55
C ASP A 349 -6.49 8.46 -25.07
N ASN A 350 -6.69 7.29 -25.65
CA ASN A 350 -6.66 7.05 -27.08
C ASN A 350 -8.01 7.26 -27.79
N GLY A 351 -9.03 7.77 -27.08
CA GLY A 351 -10.35 8.07 -27.63
C GLY A 351 -11.35 6.91 -27.60
N LYS A 352 -10.96 5.72 -27.10
CA LYS A 352 -11.89 4.59 -26.93
C LYS A 352 -12.79 4.78 -25.72
N ILE A 353 -14.06 4.41 -25.86
CA ILE A 353 -15.01 4.29 -24.74
C ILE A 353 -15.48 2.85 -24.67
N HIS A 354 -15.19 2.20 -23.54
CA HIS A 354 -15.69 0.85 -23.24
C HIS A 354 -16.99 0.97 -22.45
N ILE A 355 -18.09 0.47 -23.00
CA ILE A 355 -19.45 0.60 -22.43
C ILE A 355 -19.97 -0.78 -22.07
N TYR A 356 -20.28 -0.99 -20.79
CA TYR A 356 -20.79 -2.24 -20.23
C TYR A 356 -22.28 -2.08 -19.95
N ASN A 357 -23.10 -2.91 -20.58
CA ASN A 357 -24.52 -2.97 -20.27
C ASN A 357 -24.72 -3.54 -18.87
N LEU A 358 -25.48 -2.83 -18.03
CA LEU A 358 -25.82 -3.29 -16.69
C LEU A 358 -27.11 -4.10 -16.68
N LEU A 359 -27.86 -4.10 -17.77
CA LEU A 359 -29.14 -4.77 -17.92
C LEU A 359 -28.98 -6.10 -18.66
N PRO A 360 -29.86 -7.08 -18.41
CA PRO A 360 -29.92 -8.33 -19.17
C PRO A 360 -30.47 -8.15 -20.58
N ASP A 361 -31.03 -6.98 -20.91
CA ASP A 361 -31.69 -6.66 -22.18
C ASP A 361 -30.94 -5.57 -22.95
N THR A 362 -31.22 -5.46 -24.25
CA THR A 362 -30.57 -4.51 -25.15
C THR A 362 -30.90 -3.06 -24.80
N VAL A 363 -29.88 -2.21 -24.77
CA VAL A 363 -29.96 -0.77 -24.50
C VAL A 363 -29.57 0.01 -25.76
N LYS A 364 -30.34 1.06 -26.11
CA LYS A 364 -29.98 1.95 -27.22
C LYS A 364 -28.91 2.95 -26.79
N LEU A 365 -27.84 3.07 -27.57
CA LEU A 365 -26.81 4.09 -27.43
C LEU A 365 -27.14 5.27 -28.35
N LEU A 366 -27.65 6.35 -27.77
CA LEU A 366 -28.03 7.54 -28.53
C LEU A 366 -26.79 8.34 -28.98
N GLY A 367 -25.79 8.44 -28.10
CA GLY A 367 -24.57 9.18 -28.40
C GLY A 367 -23.72 9.48 -27.17
N ILE A 368 -22.73 10.34 -27.39
CA ILE A 368 -21.81 10.84 -26.36
C ILE A 368 -21.99 12.35 -26.21
N ARG A 369 -22.27 12.80 -24.98
CA ARG A 369 -22.31 14.23 -24.64
C ARG A 369 -20.97 14.65 -24.06
N VAL A 370 -20.44 15.79 -24.51
CA VAL A 370 -19.18 16.37 -24.06
C VAL A 370 -19.41 17.80 -23.58
N ASP A 371 -18.91 18.12 -22.39
CA ASP A 371 -19.03 19.46 -21.76
C ASP A 371 -20.49 19.96 -21.63
N ASN A 372 -21.45 19.05 -21.50
CA ASN A 372 -22.90 19.31 -21.50
C ASN A 372 -23.49 19.93 -22.79
N ASP A 373 -22.66 20.39 -23.72
CA ASP A 373 -23.12 21.18 -24.88
C ASP A 373 -22.95 20.46 -26.22
N LYS A 374 -21.91 19.63 -26.38
CA LYS A 374 -21.62 18.94 -27.64
C LYS A 374 -22.17 17.51 -27.62
N PHE A 375 -22.95 17.14 -28.64
CA PHE A 375 -23.51 15.80 -28.77
C PHE A 375 -22.99 15.08 -30.02
N ILE A 376 -22.35 13.92 -29.83
CA ILE A 376 -21.87 13.03 -30.89
C ILE A 376 -22.90 11.91 -31.03
N LYS A 377 -23.70 11.94 -32.11
CA LYS A 377 -24.71 10.90 -32.39
C LYS A 377 -24.03 9.60 -32.83
N LEU A 378 -24.47 8.45 -32.28
CA LEU A 378 -23.94 7.13 -32.64
C LEU A 378 -25.02 6.17 -33.16
N ASP A 379 -26.23 6.21 -32.57
CA ASP A 379 -27.40 5.42 -32.98
C ASP A 379 -27.08 3.92 -33.16
N SER A 380 -26.62 3.29 -32.09
CA SER A 380 -26.29 1.86 -32.04
C SER A 380 -26.96 1.15 -30.87
N GLU A 381 -26.85 -0.17 -30.82
CA GLU A 381 -27.38 -1.00 -29.74
C GLU A 381 -26.27 -1.66 -28.93
N ILE A 382 -26.47 -1.73 -27.62
CA ILE A 382 -25.60 -2.39 -26.66
C ILE A 382 -26.35 -3.63 -26.17
N LEU A 383 -25.86 -4.81 -26.53
CA LEU A 383 -26.50 -6.08 -26.16
C LEU A 383 -26.57 -6.24 -24.63
N GLY A 384 -27.61 -6.92 -24.16
CA GLY A 384 -27.75 -7.33 -22.77
C GLY A 384 -26.62 -8.26 -22.31
N HIS A 385 -26.30 -8.24 -21.02
CA HIS A 385 -25.30 -9.16 -20.49
C HIS A 385 -25.87 -10.58 -20.26
N ASN A 386 -25.00 -11.59 -20.18
CA ASN A 386 -25.37 -12.98 -19.89
C ASN A 386 -24.99 -13.43 -18.46
N ASN A 387 -24.82 -12.48 -17.52
CA ASN A 387 -24.48 -12.69 -16.10
C ASN A 387 -23.04 -13.17 -15.83
N ILE A 388 -22.42 -13.88 -16.78
CA ILE A 388 -21.09 -14.48 -16.60
C ILE A 388 -19.98 -13.62 -17.24
N SER A 389 -20.25 -13.00 -18.38
CA SER A 389 -19.24 -12.25 -19.15
C SER A 389 -19.28 -10.74 -18.91
N TYR A 390 -18.14 -10.08 -19.12
CA TYR A 390 -17.95 -8.63 -18.97
C TYR A 390 -17.36 -8.05 -20.26
N ASN A 391 -18.01 -8.31 -21.39
CA ASN A 391 -17.58 -7.80 -22.69
C ASN A 391 -18.14 -6.38 -22.89
N PRO A 392 -17.29 -5.37 -23.17
CA PRO A 392 -17.78 -4.03 -23.48
C PRO A 392 -18.24 -3.92 -24.94
N HIS A 393 -19.21 -3.06 -25.17
CA HIS A 393 -19.39 -2.39 -26.47
C HIS A 393 -18.35 -1.26 -26.57
N ILE A 394 -17.51 -1.30 -27.60
CA ILE A 394 -16.41 -0.33 -27.77
C ILE A 394 -16.80 0.69 -28.82
N VAL A 395 -16.64 1.96 -28.47
CA VAL A 395 -16.81 3.10 -29.38
C VAL A 395 -15.46 3.79 -29.56
N ASP A 396 -15.04 3.95 -30.81
CA ASP A 396 -13.90 4.79 -31.16
C ASP A 396 -14.36 6.24 -31.38
N THR A 397 -13.72 7.17 -30.70
CA THR A 397 -14.03 8.61 -30.79
C THR A 397 -12.78 9.42 -31.06
N SER A 398 -12.94 10.67 -31.49
CA SER A 398 -11.83 11.63 -31.61
C SER A 398 -11.43 12.26 -30.26
N LEU A 399 -12.00 11.83 -29.14
CA LEU A 399 -11.77 12.41 -27.81
C LEU A 399 -10.45 11.91 -27.20
N THR A 400 -9.32 12.24 -27.82
CA THR A 400 -8.00 11.83 -27.33
C THR A 400 -7.51 12.75 -26.20
N ASN A 401 -6.67 12.25 -25.30
CA ASN A 401 -6.20 12.88 -24.04
C ASN A 401 -7.20 12.77 -22.86
N ILE A 402 -6.95 13.52 -21.79
CA ILE A 402 -7.69 13.44 -20.52
C ILE A 402 -8.97 14.29 -20.57
N PHE A 403 -10.13 13.65 -20.39
CA PHE A 403 -11.48 14.24 -20.37
C PHE A 403 -12.25 13.94 -19.07
N ASP A 404 -11.54 13.96 -17.93
CA ASP A 404 -12.17 13.76 -16.62
C ASP A 404 -13.39 14.66 -16.42
N ASP A 405 -14.51 14.08 -15.99
CA ASP A 405 -15.77 14.77 -15.69
C ASP A 405 -16.46 15.49 -16.87
N ARG A 406 -15.97 15.32 -18.09
CA ARG A 406 -16.44 16.04 -19.29
C ARG A 406 -17.30 15.19 -20.22
N ILE A 407 -17.25 13.86 -20.09
CA ILE A 407 -17.94 12.93 -21.00
C ILE A 407 -19.13 12.28 -20.31
N GLU A 408 -20.24 12.16 -21.02
CA GLU A 408 -21.39 11.35 -20.63
C GLU A 408 -21.83 10.43 -21.76
N VAL A 409 -22.08 9.16 -21.45
CA VAL A 409 -22.71 8.21 -22.36
C VAL A 409 -24.22 8.35 -22.23
N VAL A 410 -24.91 8.61 -23.35
CA VAL A 410 -26.36 8.84 -23.39
C VAL A 410 -27.05 7.61 -23.95
N THR A 411 -27.92 7.00 -23.15
CA THR A 411 -28.57 5.74 -23.47
C THR A 411 -30.08 5.82 -23.28
N GLN A 412 -30.82 4.95 -23.97
CA GLN A 412 -32.26 4.81 -23.80
C GLN A 412 -32.65 3.34 -23.59
N TYR A 413 -33.53 3.10 -22.62
CA TYR A 413 -34.15 1.80 -22.36
C TYR A 413 -35.61 2.01 -21.96
N GLN A 414 -36.53 1.26 -22.56
CA GLN A 414 -37.98 1.40 -22.31
C GLN A 414 -38.52 2.85 -22.35
N GLY A 415 -37.99 3.67 -23.27
CA GLY A 415 -38.36 5.09 -23.42
C GLY A 415 -37.63 6.06 -22.49
N GLU A 416 -37.06 5.57 -21.39
CA GLU A 416 -36.30 6.37 -20.43
C GLU A 416 -34.89 6.68 -20.93
N VAL A 417 -34.46 7.94 -20.84
CA VAL A 417 -33.09 8.36 -21.18
C VAL A 417 -32.26 8.47 -19.91
N ARG A 418 -31.01 7.99 -19.95
CA ARG A 418 -30.03 8.11 -18.86
C ARG A 418 -28.69 8.63 -19.37
N TYR A 419 -28.02 9.40 -18.51
CA TYR A 419 -26.72 10.01 -18.75
C TYR A 419 -25.70 9.43 -17.77
N GLN A 420 -24.73 8.66 -18.28
CA GLN A 420 -23.67 8.10 -17.45
C GLN A 420 -22.41 8.94 -17.57
N LYS A 421 -22.13 9.76 -16.55
CA LYS A 421 -20.92 10.58 -16.45
C LYS A 421 -19.65 9.73 -16.25
N LEU A 422 -18.59 10.07 -16.97
CA LEU A 422 -17.29 9.42 -16.89
C LEU A 422 -16.33 10.29 -16.07
N TYR A 423 -16.08 9.88 -14.82
CA TYR A 423 -15.33 10.68 -13.86
C TYR A 423 -13.81 10.69 -14.11
N LYS A 424 -13.28 9.64 -14.75
CA LYS A 424 -11.84 9.49 -14.99
C LYS A 424 -11.57 8.90 -16.36
N THR A 425 -10.63 9.50 -17.08
CA THR A 425 -10.00 8.92 -18.27
C THR A 425 -8.93 7.91 -17.87
N LEU A 426 -8.93 6.74 -18.47
CA LEU A 426 -7.94 5.68 -18.28
C LEU A 426 -6.79 5.82 -19.28
N ILE A 427 -5.63 5.24 -18.97
CA ILE A 427 -4.43 5.30 -19.83
C ILE A 427 -4.29 4.00 -20.62
N SER A 428 -4.20 4.10 -21.94
CA SER A 428 -4.02 2.95 -22.82
C SER A 428 -2.60 2.36 -22.75
N GLY A 429 -2.46 1.06 -23.08
CA GLY A 429 -1.15 0.41 -23.21
C GLY A 429 -0.39 0.21 -21.89
N ILE A 430 -1.12 0.04 -20.78
CA ILE A 430 -0.57 -0.21 -19.45
C ILE A 430 -0.46 -1.71 -19.16
N TYR A 431 0.65 -2.10 -18.54
CA TYR A 431 0.90 -3.46 -18.07
C TYR A 431 1.81 -3.43 -16.85
N ASN A 432 1.79 -4.52 -16.08
CA ASN A 432 2.74 -4.76 -15.00
C ASN A 432 4.06 -5.30 -15.58
N PRO A 433 5.16 -4.54 -15.51
CA PRO A 433 6.45 -4.94 -16.09
C PRO A 433 7.13 -6.09 -15.34
N LEU A 434 6.63 -6.50 -14.17
CA LEU A 434 7.23 -7.52 -13.30
C LEU A 434 6.69 -8.95 -13.55
N LEU A 435 5.56 -9.11 -14.27
CA LEU A 435 4.89 -10.42 -14.36
C LEU A 435 5.66 -11.46 -15.18
N LYS A 436 6.40 -11.03 -16.20
CA LYS A 436 7.06 -11.94 -17.14
C LYS A 436 8.57 -11.86 -16.99
N SER A 437 9.16 -12.92 -16.43
CA SER A 437 10.59 -13.15 -16.52
C SER A 437 11.01 -13.20 -17.98
N ASN A 438 12.06 -12.49 -18.34
CA ASN A 438 12.64 -12.48 -19.69
C ASN A 438 14.15 -12.79 -19.66
N VAL A 439 14.67 -13.24 -18.52
CA VAL A 439 16.08 -13.59 -18.30
C VAL A 439 16.63 -14.56 -19.34
N SER A 440 15.81 -15.49 -19.83
CA SER A 440 16.19 -16.46 -20.88
C SER A 440 16.41 -15.83 -22.26
N ASN A 441 15.99 -14.59 -22.48
CA ASN A 441 16.20 -13.88 -23.75
C ASN A 441 17.63 -13.31 -23.85
N PHE A 442 18.41 -13.37 -22.77
CA PHE A 442 19.78 -12.90 -22.72
C PHE A 442 20.72 -14.11 -22.89
N GLU A 443 21.30 -14.27 -24.08
CA GLU A 443 22.12 -15.43 -24.47
C GLU A 443 23.31 -15.69 -23.53
N PHE A 444 23.82 -14.66 -22.87
CA PHE A 444 24.94 -14.78 -21.93
C PHE A 444 24.54 -15.33 -20.56
N VAL A 445 23.24 -15.47 -20.27
CA VAL A 445 22.75 -15.94 -18.96
C VAL A 445 22.58 -17.45 -18.99
N ASN A 446 23.26 -18.15 -18.09
CA ASN A 446 23.17 -19.59 -17.95
C ASN A 446 22.11 -19.97 -16.91
N LYS A 447 21.27 -20.97 -17.21
CA LYS A 447 20.39 -21.59 -16.22
C LYS A 447 21.15 -22.66 -15.45
N ALA A 448 21.30 -22.49 -14.14
CA ALA A 448 22.02 -23.43 -13.26
C ALA A 448 21.10 -24.41 -12.51
N GLY A 449 19.79 -24.12 -12.46
CA GLY A 449 18.80 -24.93 -11.76
C GLY A 449 17.39 -24.37 -11.97
N ASP A 450 16.41 -24.91 -11.23
CA ASP A 450 15.08 -24.30 -11.23
C ASP A 450 15.14 -22.93 -10.56
N LYS A 451 14.75 -21.87 -11.29
CA LYS A 451 14.84 -20.48 -10.85
C LYS A 451 16.24 -20.02 -10.39
N GLU A 452 17.29 -20.67 -10.85
CA GLU A 452 18.68 -20.31 -10.56
C GLU A 452 19.39 -19.87 -11.85
N TRP A 453 19.84 -18.62 -11.87
CA TRP A 453 20.43 -17.98 -13.05
C TRP A 453 21.84 -17.49 -12.77
N VAL A 454 22.73 -17.62 -13.76
CA VAL A 454 24.14 -17.26 -13.62
C VAL A 454 24.59 -16.38 -14.78
N ILE A 455 25.10 -15.20 -14.45
CA ILE A 455 25.83 -14.33 -15.38
C ILE A 455 27.32 -14.66 -15.26
N PRO A 456 27.97 -15.16 -16.33
CA PRO A 456 29.38 -15.47 -16.33
C PRO A 456 30.25 -14.20 -16.40
N ARG A 457 31.54 -14.37 -16.16
CA ARG A 457 32.55 -13.33 -16.39
C ARG A 457 32.51 -12.89 -17.86
N GLY A 458 32.61 -11.58 -18.10
CA GLY A 458 32.59 -10.98 -19.42
C GLY A 458 32.07 -9.55 -19.40
N GLU A 459 32.09 -8.88 -20.54
CA GLU A 459 31.39 -7.60 -20.74
C GLU A 459 30.07 -7.87 -21.47
N TRP A 460 28.95 -7.49 -20.88
CA TRP A 460 27.60 -7.78 -21.38
C TRP A 460 26.79 -6.51 -21.53
N ILE A 461 26.26 -6.26 -22.74
CA ILE A 461 25.43 -5.09 -23.04
C ILE A 461 23.96 -5.47 -22.88
N ILE A 462 23.25 -4.75 -22.02
CA ILE A 462 21.83 -4.96 -21.71
C ILE A 462 21.03 -3.80 -22.31
N LYS A 463 20.28 -4.10 -23.38
CA LYS A 463 19.58 -3.09 -24.19
C LYS A 463 18.12 -2.83 -23.77
N SER A 464 17.57 -3.71 -22.96
CA SER A 464 16.18 -3.66 -22.50
C SER A 464 16.09 -4.14 -21.06
N PRO A 465 14.98 -3.86 -20.34
CA PRO A 465 14.75 -4.39 -19.00
C PRO A 465 15.02 -5.90 -18.90
N MET A 466 15.77 -6.30 -17.88
CA MET A 466 16.05 -7.68 -17.53
C MET A 466 15.28 -8.04 -16.26
N ILE A 467 14.25 -8.86 -16.41
CA ILE A 467 13.36 -9.31 -15.34
C ILE A 467 13.68 -10.77 -15.03
N VAL A 468 14.09 -11.04 -13.81
CA VAL A 468 14.48 -12.36 -13.31
C VAL A 468 13.48 -12.81 -12.27
N ASN A 469 12.79 -13.92 -12.53
CA ASN A 469 12.07 -14.65 -11.49
C ASN A 469 12.96 -15.78 -10.99
N GLY A 470 13.40 -15.68 -9.74
CA GLY A 470 14.40 -16.56 -9.16
C GLY A 470 15.65 -15.82 -8.69
N ASN A 471 16.67 -16.60 -8.35
CA ASN A 471 17.92 -16.10 -7.80
C ASN A 471 18.95 -15.90 -8.92
N LEU A 472 19.73 -14.83 -8.80
CA LEU A 472 20.74 -14.45 -9.78
C LEU A 472 22.13 -14.42 -9.16
N THR A 473 23.04 -15.24 -9.68
CA THR A 473 24.46 -15.17 -9.37
C THR A 473 25.22 -14.44 -10.46
N ILE A 474 26.00 -13.42 -10.10
CA ILE A 474 26.92 -12.74 -11.02
C ILE A 474 28.36 -13.16 -10.67
N LYS A 475 29.08 -13.73 -11.63
CA LYS A 475 30.44 -14.24 -11.40
C LYS A 475 31.48 -13.11 -11.33
N PRO A 476 32.58 -13.30 -10.57
CA PRO A 476 33.67 -12.32 -10.48
C PRO A 476 34.17 -11.83 -11.85
N GLY A 477 34.43 -10.53 -11.95
CA GLY A 477 34.93 -9.88 -13.16
C GLY A 477 33.90 -9.68 -14.28
N ALA A 478 32.61 -9.91 -14.02
CA ALA A 478 31.54 -9.54 -14.94
C ALA A 478 31.32 -8.01 -14.94
N LYS A 479 31.08 -7.46 -16.12
CA LYS A 479 30.73 -6.05 -16.34
C LYS A 479 29.43 -5.97 -17.12
N LEU A 480 28.38 -5.47 -16.49
CA LEU A 480 27.07 -5.27 -17.07
C LEU A 480 26.92 -3.80 -17.47
N ILE A 481 26.65 -3.57 -18.75
CA ILE A 481 26.57 -2.24 -19.37
C ILE A 481 25.14 -2.03 -19.88
N PHE A 482 24.39 -1.14 -19.24
CA PHE A 482 22.97 -0.92 -19.50
C PHE A 482 22.74 0.30 -20.40
N GLU A 483 21.84 0.17 -21.38
CA GLU A 483 21.26 1.33 -22.08
C GLU A 483 20.32 2.13 -21.15
N ASP A 484 19.99 3.36 -21.50
CA ASP A 484 19.30 4.32 -20.61
C ASP A 484 17.94 3.82 -20.09
N ASN A 485 17.21 3.05 -20.90
CA ASN A 485 15.90 2.48 -20.56
C ASN A 485 15.97 1.04 -20.01
N ALA A 486 17.17 0.51 -19.79
CA ALA A 486 17.36 -0.82 -19.23
C ALA A 486 17.56 -0.77 -17.71
N TYR A 487 17.07 -1.79 -17.03
CA TYR A 487 17.24 -2.04 -15.60
C TYR A 487 17.32 -3.54 -15.34
N LEU A 488 17.74 -3.91 -14.14
CA LEU A 488 17.73 -5.29 -13.65
C LEU A 488 16.74 -5.39 -12.50
N ALA A 489 15.67 -6.19 -12.66
CA ALA A 489 14.71 -6.50 -11.61
C ALA A 489 14.73 -7.99 -11.27
N ILE A 490 14.80 -8.32 -9.99
CA ILE A 490 14.97 -9.69 -9.49
C ILE A 490 13.91 -9.96 -8.43
N HIS A 491 12.98 -10.87 -8.74
CA HIS A 491 12.06 -11.47 -7.78
C HIS A 491 12.72 -12.70 -7.16
N GLY A 492 13.53 -12.47 -6.12
CA GLY A 492 14.45 -13.43 -5.53
C GLY A 492 15.70 -12.75 -4.99
N SER A 493 16.80 -13.49 -4.82
CA SER A 493 18.06 -12.93 -4.33
C SER A 493 19.08 -12.65 -5.42
N ILE A 494 20.03 -11.75 -5.12
CA ILE A 494 21.22 -11.52 -5.95
C ILE A 494 22.48 -11.90 -5.17
N ILE A 495 23.35 -12.70 -5.77
CA ILE A 495 24.68 -13.02 -5.25
C ILE A 495 25.72 -12.51 -6.26
N ALA A 496 26.31 -11.35 -5.96
CA ALA A 496 27.35 -10.73 -6.76
C ALA A 496 28.61 -10.57 -5.90
N ASN A 497 29.45 -11.61 -5.91
CA ASN A 497 30.65 -11.67 -5.10
C ASN A 497 31.89 -11.63 -5.99
N GLY A 498 32.38 -10.41 -6.26
CA GLY A 498 33.66 -10.16 -6.91
C GLY A 498 34.84 -10.32 -5.97
N THR A 499 36.03 -10.03 -6.48
CA THR A 499 37.28 -9.97 -5.71
C THR A 499 38.00 -8.64 -5.93
N ASN A 500 39.01 -8.33 -5.13
CA ASN A 500 39.82 -7.11 -5.30
C ASN A 500 40.44 -6.99 -6.72
N HIS A 501 40.74 -8.11 -7.38
CA HIS A 501 41.29 -8.15 -8.74
C HIS A 501 40.23 -8.34 -9.83
N GLN A 502 39.02 -8.80 -9.46
CA GLN A 502 37.94 -9.13 -10.37
C GLN A 502 36.62 -8.60 -9.80
N SER A 503 36.56 -7.28 -9.61
CA SER A 503 35.34 -6.59 -9.18
C SER A 503 34.22 -6.81 -10.19
N ILE A 504 33.00 -6.93 -9.71
CA ILE A 504 31.81 -6.92 -10.58
C ILE A 504 31.40 -5.47 -10.80
N VAL A 505 31.03 -5.11 -12.03
CA VAL A 505 30.70 -3.73 -12.39
C VAL A 505 29.31 -3.67 -13.04
N LEU A 506 28.42 -2.84 -12.53
CA LEU A 506 27.13 -2.49 -13.15
C LEU A 506 27.15 -1.00 -13.49
N THR A 507 27.00 -0.66 -14.77
CA THR A 507 27.17 0.73 -15.26
C THR A 507 26.28 1.03 -16.45
N SER A 508 26.07 2.31 -16.73
CA SER A 508 25.47 2.77 -17.98
C SER A 508 26.42 2.65 -19.18
N LYS A 509 25.85 2.53 -20.38
CA LYS A 509 26.53 2.76 -21.66
C LYS A 509 26.71 4.25 -21.94
N ASN A 510 25.68 5.04 -21.67
CA ASN A 510 25.67 6.50 -21.83
C ASN A 510 25.71 7.18 -20.45
N LYS A 511 24.88 8.20 -20.23
CA LYS A 511 24.88 9.00 -18.99
C LYS A 511 24.38 8.26 -17.77
N SER A 512 23.30 7.49 -17.90
CA SER A 512 22.69 6.78 -16.78
C SER A 512 21.89 5.55 -17.24
N TRP A 513 21.50 4.69 -16.30
CA TRP A 513 20.59 3.56 -16.54
C TRP A 513 19.57 3.45 -15.39
N MET A 514 18.41 2.81 -15.61
CA MET A 514 17.29 2.84 -14.66
C MET A 514 17.54 2.08 -13.33
N GLY A 515 18.63 1.33 -13.20
CA GLY A 515 19.10 0.82 -11.91
C GLY A 515 18.74 -0.63 -11.58
N LEU A 516 18.99 -1.00 -10.33
CA LEU A 516 18.80 -2.36 -9.79
C LEU A 516 17.58 -2.40 -8.86
N TYR A 517 16.77 -3.44 -8.98
CA TYR A 517 15.65 -3.72 -8.09
C TYR A 517 15.62 -5.19 -7.66
N VAL A 518 15.72 -5.45 -6.37
CA VAL A 518 15.62 -6.79 -5.78
C VAL A 518 14.44 -6.78 -4.81
N TYR A 519 13.52 -7.74 -4.94
CA TYR A 519 12.31 -7.71 -4.13
C TYR A 519 11.71 -9.08 -3.82
N ASP A 520 10.94 -9.10 -2.73
CA ASP A 520 10.14 -10.24 -2.26
C ASP A 520 10.96 -11.54 -2.22
N SER A 521 12.09 -11.49 -1.50
CA SER A 521 13.04 -12.61 -1.37
C SER A 521 13.00 -13.21 0.03
N THR A 522 12.98 -14.54 0.10
CA THR A 522 13.20 -15.28 1.34
C THR A 522 14.67 -15.61 1.59
N LEU A 523 15.53 -15.39 0.59
CA LEU A 523 16.97 -15.62 0.68
C LEU A 523 17.72 -14.29 0.76
N ASP A 524 18.83 -14.29 1.48
CA ASP A 524 19.68 -13.11 1.61
C ASP A 524 20.48 -12.87 0.32
N SER A 525 20.57 -11.59 -0.06
CA SER A 525 21.41 -11.13 -1.17
C SER A 525 22.80 -10.76 -0.66
N SER A 526 23.79 -10.75 -1.57
CA SER A 526 25.16 -10.36 -1.25
C SER A 526 25.78 -9.56 -2.40
N LEU A 527 26.35 -8.39 -2.06
CA LEU A 527 27.13 -7.53 -2.94
C LEU A 527 28.52 -7.36 -2.35
N ASN A 528 29.48 -8.17 -2.79
CA ASN A 528 30.87 -8.09 -2.33
C ASN A 528 31.81 -7.68 -3.47
N ASN A 529 32.63 -6.64 -3.27
CA ASN A 529 33.50 -6.08 -4.31
C ASN A 529 32.75 -5.72 -5.61
N VAL A 530 31.61 -5.04 -5.45
CA VAL A 530 30.74 -4.59 -6.55
C VAL A 530 30.86 -3.09 -6.73
N VAL A 531 30.96 -2.62 -7.97
CA VAL A 531 30.87 -1.21 -8.34
C VAL A 531 29.57 -0.99 -9.12
N ILE A 532 28.62 -0.28 -8.53
CA ILE A 532 27.38 0.15 -9.17
C ILE A 532 27.50 1.65 -9.45
N ARG A 533 27.31 2.06 -10.70
CA ARG A 533 27.45 3.48 -11.06
C ARG A 533 26.50 3.96 -12.13
N ASN A 534 26.33 5.29 -12.16
CA ASN A 534 25.51 6.03 -13.12
C ASN A 534 24.03 5.59 -13.09
N THR A 535 23.47 5.40 -11.90
CA THR A 535 22.07 4.97 -11.75
C THR A 535 21.10 6.14 -11.89
N ALA A 536 19.90 5.84 -12.34
CA ALA A 536 18.70 6.66 -12.30
C ALA A 536 17.57 5.86 -11.65
N SER A 537 16.43 6.49 -11.39
CA SER A 537 15.25 5.80 -10.85
C SER A 537 14.55 4.93 -11.91
N ILE A 538 14.05 3.75 -11.53
CA ILE A 538 13.16 2.97 -12.42
C ILE A 538 11.85 3.74 -12.59
N LYS A 539 11.55 4.13 -13.84
CA LYS A 539 10.27 4.71 -14.26
C LYS A 539 9.79 3.99 -15.52
N HIS A 540 9.06 2.89 -15.32
CA HIS A 540 8.59 2.05 -16.43
C HIS A 540 7.16 1.58 -16.17
N LYS A 541 6.20 2.17 -16.90
CA LYS A 541 4.77 1.89 -16.76
C LYS A 541 4.32 2.05 -15.31
N LEU A 542 3.83 0.98 -14.68
CA LEU A 542 3.34 0.98 -13.31
C LEU A 542 4.46 1.10 -12.25
N LEU A 543 5.67 0.68 -12.61
CA LEU A 543 6.81 0.61 -11.70
C LEU A 543 7.49 1.98 -11.64
N THR A 544 7.45 2.58 -10.46
CA THR A 544 8.15 3.83 -10.17
C THR A 544 8.78 3.69 -8.80
N LEU A 545 10.11 3.68 -8.77
CA LEU A 545 10.93 3.57 -7.56
C LEU A 545 11.70 4.86 -7.34
N SER A 546 12.00 5.21 -6.09
CA SER A 546 12.78 6.40 -5.74
C SER A 546 14.28 6.15 -5.84
N GLY A 547 14.71 4.91 -5.58
CA GLY A 547 16.13 4.52 -5.58
C GLY A 547 16.72 4.20 -6.96
N GLY A 548 18.03 4.41 -7.10
CA GLY A 548 18.84 3.85 -8.19
C GLY A 548 19.24 2.39 -7.95
N VAL A 549 19.32 1.99 -6.69
CA VAL A 549 19.39 0.59 -6.24
C VAL A 549 18.32 0.39 -5.17
N ASN A 550 17.49 -0.64 -5.32
CA ASN A 550 16.33 -0.85 -4.47
C ASN A 550 16.30 -2.27 -3.92
N PHE A 551 16.07 -2.41 -2.62
CA PHE A 551 15.78 -3.66 -1.93
C PHE A 551 14.45 -3.53 -1.20
N TYR A 552 13.43 -4.32 -1.58
CA TYR A 552 12.11 -4.30 -0.92
C TYR A 552 11.73 -5.70 -0.46
N LYS A 553 11.57 -5.91 0.86
CA LYS A 553 11.42 -7.25 1.44
C LYS A 553 12.50 -8.22 0.93
N ALA A 554 13.74 -7.75 0.90
CA ALA A 554 14.89 -8.47 0.39
C ALA A 554 16.13 -8.07 1.20
N ASN A 555 16.61 -8.99 2.03
CA ASN A 555 17.79 -8.74 2.85
C ASN A 555 19.05 -8.66 1.98
N VAL A 556 20.05 -7.87 2.42
CA VAL A 556 21.32 -7.73 1.67
C VAL A 556 22.54 -7.50 2.58
N ASP A 557 23.62 -8.23 2.32
CA ASP A 557 24.96 -7.94 2.85
C ASP A 557 25.82 -7.25 1.78
N ILE A 558 26.29 -6.04 2.06
CA ILE A 558 27.07 -5.20 1.17
C ILE A 558 28.46 -5.04 1.76
N ASN A 559 29.50 -5.47 1.05
CA ASN A 559 30.87 -5.42 1.53
C ASN A 559 31.84 -4.97 0.43
N HIS A 560 32.83 -4.16 0.79
CA HIS A 560 33.87 -3.66 -0.14
C HIS A 560 33.30 -3.09 -1.46
N SER A 561 32.11 -2.50 -1.41
CA SER A 561 31.36 -2.10 -2.61
C SER A 561 31.28 -0.58 -2.74
N LYS A 562 31.04 -0.13 -3.97
CA LYS A 562 31.02 1.30 -4.33
C LYS A 562 29.75 1.64 -5.10
N PHE A 563 29.07 2.68 -4.65
CA PHE A 563 27.95 3.31 -5.36
C PHE A 563 28.40 4.71 -5.80
N ILE A 564 28.35 4.98 -7.10
CA ILE A 564 28.97 6.17 -7.68
C ILE A 564 28.03 6.80 -8.71
N ALA A 565 27.77 8.10 -8.60
CA ALA A 565 26.93 8.84 -9.55
C ALA A 565 25.48 8.30 -9.63
N SER A 566 24.58 8.92 -8.88
CA SER A 566 23.13 8.64 -8.96
C SER A 566 22.35 9.91 -9.25
N THR A 567 21.42 9.81 -10.21
CA THR A 567 20.43 10.86 -10.53
C THR A 567 19.05 10.56 -9.93
N ALA A 568 18.93 9.46 -9.17
CA ALA A 568 17.71 9.07 -8.47
C ALA A 568 17.49 9.91 -7.19
N GLU A 569 16.30 9.83 -6.61
CA GLU A 569 15.99 10.46 -5.31
C GLU A 569 16.85 9.84 -4.21
N ASP A 570 17.04 8.52 -4.27
CA ASP A 570 17.91 7.78 -3.36
C ASP A 570 18.97 7.03 -4.19
N MET A 571 20.24 7.07 -3.81
CA MET A 571 21.24 6.20 -4.45
C MET A 571 20.99 4.73 -4.11
N LEU A 572 20.69 4.44 -2.84
CA LEU A 572 20.30 3.14 -2.33
C LEU A 572 19.04 3.29 -1.45
N ASN A 573 17.95 2.61 -1.82
CA ASN A 573 16.70 2.57 -1.07
C ASN A 573 16.46 1.14 -0.55
N ILE A 574 16.35 0.98 0.77
CA ILE A 574 16.13 -0.32 1.43
C ILE A 574 14.86 -0.24 2.27
N VAL A 575 13.90 -1.10 1.98
CA VAL A 575 12.54 -1.04 2.52
C VAL A 575 12.12 -2.39 3.08
N ASP A 576 11.62 -2.41 4.31
CA ASP A 576 11.11 -3.62 4.99
C ASP A 576 12.09 -4.80 4.91
N SER A 577 13.38 -4.53 5.15
CA SER A 577 14.47 -5.49 4.95
C SER A 577 15.54 -5.41 6.05
N LYS A 578 16.35 -6.47 6.16
CA LYS A 578 17.57 -6.45 6.97
C LYS A 578 18.79 -6.22 6.11
N TYR A 579 19.71 -5.38 6.54
CA TYR A 579 20.92 -5.14 5.75
C TYR A 579 22.18 -4.92 6.58
N THR A 580 23.31 -5.21 5.96
CA THR A 580 24.63 -4.88 6.47
C THR A 580 25.44 -4.14 5.40
N ILE A 581 26.15 -3.08 5.78
CA ILE A 581 27.07 -2.35 4.90
C ILE A 581 28.44 -2.27 5.58
N LYS A 582 29.46 -2.84 4.93
CA LYS A 582 30.82 -2.92 5.45
C LYS A 582 31.85 -2.41 4.45
N ASN A 583 32.82 -1.65 4.92
CA ASN A 583 34.01 -1.22 4.15
C ASN A 583 33.66 -0.67 2.76
N SER A 584 32.60 0.13 2.67
CA SER A 584 31.98 0.53 1.39
C SER A 584 31.97 2.05 1.22
N SER A 585 31.63 2.51 0.01
CA SER A 585 31.54 3.95 -0.26
C SER A 585 30.37 4.33 -1.16
N MET A 586 29.84 5.54 -0.94
CA MET A 586 28.77 6.16 -1.72
C MET A 586 29.21 7.56 -2.12
N SER A 587 29.10 7.91 -3.41
CA SER A 587 29.55 9.23 -3.86
C SER A 587 28.80 9.80 -5.06
N ASN A 588 28.67 11.12 -5.11
CA ASN A 588 28.07 11.86 -6.22
C ASN A 588 26.57 11.53 -6.41
N SER A 589 25.74 11.74 -5.38
CA SER A 589 24.27 11.63 -5.51
C SER A 589 23.64 13.00 -5.68
N VAL A 590 22.69 13.16 -6.60
CA VAL A 590 21.94 14.43 -6.75
C VAL A 590 21.00 14.70 -5.57
N SER A 591 20.61 13.66 -4.84
CA SER A 591 19.70 13.71 -3.69
C SER A 591 20.25 12.79 -2.60
N ASP A 592 19.47 11.88 -2.02
CA ASP A 592 19.83 11.15 -0.81
C ASP A 592 20.80 9.99 -1.17
N ALA A 593 21.71 9.62 -0.27
CA ALA A 593 22.65 8.51 -0.52
C ALA A 593 22.07 7.16 -0.08
N LEU A 594 21.65 7.06 1.18
CA LEU A 594 20.96 5.89 1.72
C LEU A 594 19.62 6.30 2.30
N ASP A 595 18.54 5.70 1.80
CA ASP A 595 17.21 5.75 2.41
C ASP A 595 16.85 4.37 2.96
N SER A 596 16.53 4.33 4.26
CA SER A 596 16.20 3.12 5.01
C SER A 596 14.83 3.25 5.64
N ASP A 597 13.85 2.60 5.03
CA ASP A 597 12.45 2.59 5.45
C ASP A 597 12.08 1.26 6.13
N PHE A 598 11.57 1.35 7.35
CA PHE A 598 11.02 0.22 8.12
C PHE A 598 11.97 -0.99 8.21
N SER A 599 13.27 -0.73 8.26
CA SER A 599 14.33 -1.74 8.07
C SER A 599 15.22 -1.86 9.31
N ASP A 600 15.93 -2.98 9.41
CA ASP A 600 16.95 -3.22 10.44
C ASP A 600 18.35 -3.24 9.81
N GLY A 601 19.18 -2.25 10.12
CA GLY A 601 20.47 -2.03 9.47
C GLY A 601 21.68 -2.06 10.41
N TYR A 602 22.80 -2.57 9.90
CA TYR A 602 24.11 -2.45 10.53
C TYR A 602 25.16 -1.91 9.55
N ILE A 603 25.79 -0.79 9.89
CA ILE A 603 26.82 -0.13 9.08
C ILE A 603 28.13 -0.13 9.85
N ASN A 604 29.21 -0.57 9.20
CA ASN A 604 30.56 -0.53 9.74
C ASN A 604 31.55 -0.06 8.66
N ASN A 605 32.26 1.04 8.91
CA ASN A 605 33.22 1.61 7.96
C ASN A 605 32.57 2.00 6.61
N LEU A 606 31.80 3.08 6.61
CA LEU A 606 31.16 3.65 5.42
C LEU A 606 31.68 5.06 5.16
N VAL A 607 32.05 5.32 3.91
CA VAL A 607 32.45 6.66 3.43
C VAL A 607 31.38 7.20 2.48
N ILE A 608 30.83 8.37 2.79
CA ILE A 608 29.85 9.06 1.95
C ILE A 608 30.39 10.43 1.56
N LYS A 609 30.32 10.78 0.28
CA LYS A 609 30.85 12.06 -0.22
C LYS A 609 30.03 12.66 -1.34
N ASP A 610 29.95 13.99 -1.40
CA ASP A 610 29.40 14.74 -2.55
C ASP A 610 27.92 14.38 -2.79
N ILE A 611 27.06 14.72 -1.82
CA ILE A 611 25.63 14.35 -1.79
C ILE A 611 24.76 15.60 -1.76
N GLY A 612 23.78 15.68 -2.69
CA GLY A 612 22.86 16.83 -2.80
C GLY A 612 21.71 16.83 -1.80
N GLY A 613 21.34 15.66 -1.26
CA GLY A 613 20.32 15.51 -0.22
C GLY A 613 20.92 15.03 1.10
N ASP A 614 20.24 14.08 1.76
CA ASP A 614 20.68 13.48 3.01
C ASP A 614 21.70 12.34 2.76
N ALA A 615 22.75 12.25 3.57
CA ALA A 615 23.71 11.14 3.45
C ALA A 615 23.07 9.82 3.90
N ILE A 616 22.34 9.85 5.03
CA ILE A 616 21.55 8.72 5.53
C ILE A 616 20.21 9.28 6.01
N ASP A 617 19.10 8.89 5.36
CA ASP A 617 17.73 9.13 5.83
C ASP A 617 17.10 7.82 6.32
N THR A 618 16.35 7.91 7.40
CA THR A 618 15.69 6.75 8.01
C THR A 618 14.26 7.09 8.40
N SER A 619 13.33 6.19 8.10
CA SER A 619 11.94 6.30 8.51
C SER A 619 11.46 4.96 9.11
N GLY A 620 11.07 4.98 10.39
CA GLY A 620 10.64 3.80 11.14
C GLY A 620 11.66 2.64 11.21
N SER A 621 12.95 2.93 11.10
CA SER A 621 14.04 1.94 11.01
C SER A 621 14.83 1.80 12.31
N ASN A 622 15.48 0.66 12.52
CA ASN A 622 16.49 0.46 13.56
C ASN A 622 17.87 0.38 12.91
N LEU A 623 18.74 1.34 13.17
CA LEU A 623 20.05 1.45 12.51
C LEU A 623 21.18 1.58 13.51
N LYS A 624 22.20 0.72 13.38
CA LYS A 624 23.46 0.81 14.12
C LYS A 624 24.59 1.15 13.17
N ILE A 625 25.36 2.17 13.50
CA ILE A 625 26.46 2.70 12.68
C ILE A 625 27.72 2.74 13.52
N SER A 626 28.83 2.26 12.95
CA SER A 626 30.16 2.36 13.53
C SER A 626 31.17 2.81 12.46
N ASN A 627 32.02 3.77 12.78
CA ASN A 627 33.01 4.32 11.85
C ASN A 627 32.38 4.86 10.55
N LEU A 628 31.72 6.02 10.65
CA LEU A 628 31.10 6.71 9.52
C LEU A 628 31.89 7.96 9.15
N ARG A 629 32.25 8.12 7.87
CA ARG A 629 32.85 9.35 7.36
C ARG A 629 31.94 9.98 6.31
N VAL A 630 31.48 11.19 6.56
CA VAL A 630 30.62 11.95 5.65
C VAL A 630 31.29 13.28 5.32
N SER A 631 31.33 13.64 4.04
CA SER A 631 31.76 15.00 3.67
C SER A 631 31.08 15.57 2.44
N HIS A 632 30.96 16.89 2.34
CA HIS A 632 30.33 17.59 1.22
C HIS A 632 28.87 17.14 1.01
N VAL A 633 28.03 17.36 2.02
CA VAL A 633 26.59 16.99 2.00
C VAL A 633 25.75 18.25 2.16
N ILE A 634 24.89 18.53 1.20
CA ILE A 634 24.14 19.79 1.17
C ILE A 634 23.06 19.83 2.26
N ASP A 635 22.34 18.72 2.50
CA ASP A 635 21.26 18.68 3.49
C ASP A 635 21.74 18.10 4.85
N LYS A 636 21.28 16.92 5.28
CA LYS A 636 21.69 16.31 6.56
C LYS A 636 22.69 15.17 6.37
N ALA A 637 23.73 15.12 7.20
CA ALA A 637 24.59 13.93 7.24
C ALA A 637 23.81 12.72 7.77
N ILE A 638 22.99 12.90 8.82
CA ILE A 638 22.09 11.86 9.33
C ILE A 638 20.72 12.47 9.65
N SER A 639 19.68 11.88 9.07
CA SER A 639 18.28 12.23 9.27
C SER A 639 17.52 11.03 9.84
N ALA A 640 17.09 11.13 11.10
CA ALA A 640 16.26 10.12 11.75
C ALA A 640 14.82 10.60 11.86
N GLY A 641 13.88 9.91 11.21
CA GLY A 641 12.47 10.25 11.19
C GLY A 641 11.53 9.09 11.52
N GLU A 642 10.25 9.43 11.72
CA GLU A 642 9.14 8.49 11.81
C GLU A 642 9.35 7.33 12.81
N SER A 643 9.77 7.66 14.05
CA SER A 643 10.08 6.69 15.12
C SER A 643 11.25 5.74 14.83
N SER A 644 12.28 6.24 14.16
CA SER A 644 13.53 5.49 13.97
C SER A 644 14.36 5.42 15.26
N ASN A 645 15.09 4.31 15.45
CA ASN A 645 16.09 4.14 16.50
C ASN A 645 17.47 4.07 15.85
N VAL A 646 18.31 5.08 16.05
CA VAL A 646 19.63 5.17 15.43
C VAL A 646 20.71 5.24 16.51
N SER A 647 21.71 4.36 16.43
CA SER A 647 22.89 4.39 17.30
C SER A 647 24.14 4.55 16.45
N ILE A 648 24.96 5.57 16.73
CA ILE A 648 26.17 5.91 15.98
C ILE A 648 27.35 5.91 16.94
N SER A 649 28.42 5.22 16.59
CA SER A 649 29.72 5.37 17.25
C SER A 649 30.79 5.71 16.23
N GLN A 650 31.72 6.58 16.61
CA GLN A 650 32.88 6.96 15.80
C GLN A 650 32.45 7.54 14.46
N CYS A 651 32.15 8.83 14.43
CA CYS A 651 31.76 9.51 13.19
C CYS A 651 32.64 10.71 12.89
N PHE A 652 32.88 10.98 11.61
CA PHE A 652 33.57 12.18 11.14
C PHE A 652 32.69 12.83 10.07
N LEU A 653 32.13 14.00 10.39
CA LEU A 653 31.17 14.71 9.55
C LEU A 653 31.75 16.11 9.25
N GLU A 654 31.99 16.44 7.99
CA GLU A 654 32.67 17.68 7.59
C GLU A 654 32.05 18.29 6.33
N ASP A 655 31.95 19.62 6.26
CA ASP A 655 31.39 20.35 5.11
C ASP A 655 29.96 19.89 4.80
N ILE A 656 29.07 20.12 5.75
CA ILE A 656 27.71 19.60 5.72
C ILE A 656 26.68 20.67 6.07
N GLY A 657 25.45 20.49 5.60
CA GLY A 657 24.35 21.35 5.98
C GLY A 657 24.00 21.22 7.48
N VAL A 658 23.53 20.04 7.88
CA VAL A 658 23.20 19.68 9.26
C VAL A 658 23.87 18.36 9.63
N GLY A 659 24.48 18.28 10.81
CA GLY A 659 25.12 17.05 11.32
C GLY A 659 24.13 15.92 11.54
N ILE A 660 23.45 15.95 12.68
CA ILE A 660 22.54 14.87 13.07
C ILE A 660 21.18 15.48 13.45
N ALA A 661 20.12 15.02 12.79
CA ALA A 661 18.75 15.43 13.09
C ALA A 661 17.91 14.25 13.58
N SER A 662 17.23 14.44 14.71
CA SER A 662 16.22 13.52 15.23
C SER A 662 14.82 14.13 15.12
N LYS A 663 13.92 13.45 14.42
CA LYS A 663 12.57 13.92 14.07
C LYS A 663 11.50 12.93 14.50
N ASP A 664 10.28 13.42 14.69
CA ASP A 664 9.06 12.61 14.63
C ASP A 664 9.12 11.32 15.46
N GLY A 665 9.41 11.46 16.76
CA GLY A 665 9.44 10.35 17.71
C GLY A 665 10.64 9.44 17.61
N SER A 666 11.67 9.83 16.85
CA SER A 666 12.90 9.07 16.71
C SER A 666 13.82 9.20 17.93
N HIS A 667 14.64 8.18 18.16
CA HIS A 667 15.64 8.14 19.21
C HIS A 667 17.02 7.96 18.60
N VAL A 668 17.89 8.96 18.78
CA VAL A 668 19.26 8.94 18.28
C VAL A 668 20.24 8.97 19.45
N LEU A 669 21.17 8.01 19.45
CA LEU A 669 22.33 7.97 20.34
C LEU A 669 23.59 8.09 19.47
N ALA A 670 24.49 9.01 19.80
CA ALA A 670 25.76 9.20 19.08
C ALA A 670 26.93 9.29 20.07
N SER A 671 28.08 8.71 19.74
CA SER A 671 29.29 8.84 20.54
C SER A 671 30.56 8.94 19.69
N GLU A 672 31.61 9.57 20.23
CA GLU A 672 32.92 9.67 19.57
C GLU A 672 32.84 10.31 18.18
N CYS A 673 32.00 11.32 18.03
CA CYS A 673 31.81 12.04 16.77
C CYS A 673 32.70 13.28 16.68
N ASN A 674 33.23 13.57 15.49
CA ASN A 674 33.91 14.80 15.16
C ASN A 674 33.10 15.50 14.06
N ILE A 675 32.51 16.65 14.39
CA ILE A 675 31.64 17.40 13.49
C ILE A 675 32.28 18.76 13.19
N LYS A 676 32.52 19.04 11.91
CA LYS A 676 33.24 20.21 11.40
C LYS A 676 32.44 20.90 10.29
N ASN A 677 32.66 22.20 10.11
CA ASN A 677 32.14 23.02 9.01
C ASN A 677 30.65 22.73 8.70
N VAL A 678 29.75 23.07 9.64
CA VAL A 678 28.30 22.94 9.45
C VAL A 678 27.69 24.27 9.01
N GLU A 679 26.78 24.25 8.03
CA GLU A 679 26.13 25.48 7.55
C GLU A 679 24.98 25.93 8.46
N LEU A 680 24.08 25.02 8.84
CA LEU A 680 22.90 25.36 9.66
C LEU A 680 23.08 25.00 11.14
N ALA A 681 23.32 23.72 11.44
CA ALA A 681 23.39 23.23 12.81
C ALA A 681 24.15 21.90 12.90
N ALA A 682 24.96 21.74 13.95
CA ALA A 682 25.60 20.46 14.22
C ALA A 682 24.57 19.39 14.62
N LEU A 683 23.59 19.76 15.45
CA LEU A 683 22.59 18.85 15.97
C LEU A 683 21.20 19.50 15.97
N MET A 684 20.18 18.71 15.62
CA MET A 684 18.78 19.15 15.63
C MET A 684 17.85 18.11 16.24
N SER A 685 16.83 18.57 16.99
CA SER A 685 15.73 17.73 17.48
C SER A 685 14.40 18.45 17.39
N TYR A 686 13.49 18.00 16.52
CA TYR A 686 12.24 18.69 16.20
C TYR A 686 11.11 17.77 15.69
N VAL A 687 9.86 18.21 15.80
CA VAL A 687 8.68 17.48 15.34
C VAL A 687 8.14 18.13 14.06
N LYS A 688 8.20 17.39 12.95
CA LYS A 688 7.61 17.72 11.65
C LYS A 688 6.22 17.11 11.49
N LYS A 689 6.03 15.88 11.98
CA LYS A 689 4.78 15.13 11.98
C LYS A 689 4.38 14.87 13.44
N ASP A 690 3.41 15.66 13.91
CA ASP A 690 2.98 15.71 15.32
C ASP A 690 2.32 14.43 15.86
N PHE A 691 2.08 13.49 14.95
CA PHE A 691 1.37 12.26 15.18
C PHE A 691 2.29 11.11 15.60
N TYR A 692 3.60 11.32 15.44
CA TYR A 692 4.63 10.54 16.12
C TYR A 692 4.93 11.14 17.51
N GLY A 693 5.80 10.47 18.28
CA GLY A 693 6.25 10.95 19.59
C GLY A 693 7.17 12.18 19.50
N ASN A 694 7.62 12.66 20.67
CA ASN A 694 8.69 13.66 20.71
C ASN A 694 10.04 12.96 20.50
N PRO A 695 10.91 13.45 19.59
CA PRO A 695 12.21 12.85 19.35
C PRO A 695 13.20 13.13 20.48
N SER A 696 14.24 12.29 20.55
CA SER A 696 15.42 12.50 21.38
C SER A 696 16.71 12.34 20.60
N LEU A 697 17.70 13.16 20.92
CA LEU A 697 19.07 13.06 20.45
C LEU A 697 20.03 13.20 21.63
N ASN A 698 20.78 12.16 21.95
CA ASN A 698 21.81 12.22 22.98
C ASN A 698 23.17 11.94 22.33
N ILE A 699 24.13 12.83 22.54
CA ILE A 699 25.49 12.67 22.04
C ILE A 699 26.50 12.73 23.19
N SER A 700 27.56 11.93 23.13
CA SER A 700 28.61 11.90 24.16
C SER A 700 30.01 11.80 23.57
N SER A 701 31.02 12.21 24.35
CA SER A 701 32.45 12.09 24.02
C SER A 701 32.79 12.58 22.60
N SER A 702 32.19 13.69 22.18
CA SER A 702 32.24 14.17 20.80
C SER A 702 32.85 15.57 20.71
N ASN A 703 33.54 15.84 19.61
CA ASN A 703 34.18 17.12 19.34
C ASN A 703 33.41 17.90 18.26
N PHE A 704 33.23 19.19 18.50
CA PHE A 704 32.54 20.12 17.59
C PHE A 704 33.52 21.24 17.24
N ASP A 705 34.06 21.19 16.02
CA ASP A 705 34.96 22.23 15.49
C ASP A 705 34.16 23.10 14.51
N VAL A 706 33.19 23.78 15.10
CA VAL A 706 32.13 24.50 14.41
C VAL A 706 31.73 25.69 15.27
N ASP A 707 31.37 26.81 14.64
CA ASP A 707 30.71 27.94 15.31
C ASP A 707 29.27 27.59 15.78
N ALA A 708 28.96 26.30 16.02
CA ALA A 708 27.64 25.71 15.83
C ALA A 708 26.57 26.11 16.85
N LYS A 709 25.42 26.42 16.24
CA LYS A 709 24.09 26.45 16.82
C LYS A 709 23.58 25.01 16.97
N PHE A 710 23.27 24.60 18.18
CA PHE A 710 22.43 23.43 18.44
C PHE A 710 20.96 23.87 18.42
N ILE A 711 20.09 23.14 17.73
CA ILE A 711 18.67 23.51 17.62
C ILE A 711 17.78 22.44 18.25
N ARG A 712 17.17 22.79 19.39
CA ARG A 712 16.18 21.94 20.07
C ARG A 712 14.83 22.64 20.07
N GLN A 713 13.82 22.04 19.44
CA GLN A 713 12.45 22.55 19.55
C GLN A 713 11.87 22.32 20.96
N TYR A 714 10.97 23.18 21.41
CA TYR A 714 10.23 22.95 22.66
C TYR A 714 9.53 21.58 22.67
N GLY A 715 9.69 20.82 23.76
CA GLY A 715 9.11 19.49 23.95
C GLY A 715 9.96 18.31 23.46
N THR A 716 11.02 18.57 22.70
CA THR A 716 11.97 17.54 22.26
C THR A 716 13.17 17.44 23.20
N LYS A 717 13.95 16.36 23.07
CA LYS A 717 15.18 16.17 23.86
C LYS A 717 16.41 16.28 22.96
N LEU A 718 17.39 17.02 23.44
CA LEU A 718 18.72 17.11 22.86
C LEU A 718 19.72 17.35 24.00
N SER A 719 20.70 16.46 24.18
CA SER A 719 21.75 16.58 25.19
C SER A 719 23.14 16.22 24.64
N ILE A 720 24.17 16.87 25.20
CA ILE A 720 25.59 16.65 24.92
C ILE A 720 26.27 16.34 26.25
N ASP A 721 26.91 15.19 26.39
CA ASP A 721 27.56 14.75 27.63
C ASP A 721 26.64 14.88 28.86
N ASP A 722 25.39 14.42 28.68
CA ASP A 722 24.28 14.49 29.64
C ASP A 722 23.78 15.91 29.99
N GLU A 723 24.33 16.96 29.41
CA GLU A 723 23.83 18.33 29.53
C GLU A 723 22.79 18.67 28.46
N TYR A 724 21.63 19.16 28.89
CA TYR A 724 20.54 19.52 27.97
C TYR A 724 20.80 20.86 27.28
N ILE A 725 20.75 20.87 25.96
CA ILE A 725 20.80 22.09 25.16
C ILE A 725 19.50 22.90 25.33
N PRO A 726 19.52 24.22 25.56
CA PRO A 726 18.32 25.05 25.66
C PRO A 726 17.39 24.91 24.44
N TYR A 727 16.07 25.06 24.65
CA TYR A 727 15.14 25.01 23.52
C TYR A 727 15.07 26.37 22.83
N SER A 728 14.76 26.38 21.55
CA SER A 728 14.48 27.57 20.76
C SER A 728 13.11 27.47 20.09
N ASN A 729 12.56 28.62 19.71
CA ASN A 729 11.33 28.66 18.95
C ASN A 729 11.64 28.33 17.48
N LEU A 730 11.36 27.09 17.08
CA LEU A 730 11.59 26.61 15.72
C LEU A 730 10.26 26.54 14.96
N ASN A 731 10.14 27.33 13.91
CA ASN A 731 9.07 27.18 12.93
C ASN A 731 9.49 26.16 11.87
N VAL A 732 9.02 24.93 12.01
CA VAL A 732 9.37 23.82 11.12
C VAL A 732 8.88 24.05 9.68
N ASP A 733 7.72 24.69 9.48
CA ASP A 733 7.25 25.01 8.13
C ASP A 733 8.15 26.05 7.44
N GLN A 734 8.70 27.03 8.18
CA GLN A 734 9.68 27.96 7.62
C GLN A 734 11.02 27.28 7.34
N LEU A 735 11.47 26.38 8.22
CA LEU A 735 12.70 25.59 8.02
C LEU A 735 12.68 24.88 6.66
N TYR A 736 11.59 24.18 6.34
CA TYR A 736 11.43 23.46 5.06
C TYR A 736 11.10 24.33 3.84
N ASN A 737 10.78 25.61 4.04
CA ASN A 737 10.57 26.57 2.96
C ASN A 737 11.78 27.50 2.74
N SER A 738 12.80 27.41 3.60
CA SER A 738 14.06 28.15 3.46
C SER A 738 14.82 27.65 2.23
N THR A 739 15.71 28.49 1.67
CA THR A 739 16.57 28.12 0.53
C THR A 739 17.47 26.91 0.82
N PHE A 740 17.64 26.56 2.10
CA PHE A 740 18.58 25.55 2.56
C PHE A 740 17.98 24.12 2.61
N MET A 741 16.70 23.95 2.96
CA MET A 741 16.03 22.63 3.04
C MET A 741 14.91 22.44 1.99
N LYS A 742 14.93 23.24 0.93
CA LYS A 742 13.95 23.16 -0.15
C LYS A 742 14.39 22.10 -1.16
N LYS A 743 13.71 20.95 -1.15
CA LYS A 743 13.82 19.91 -2.20
C LYS A 743 13.31 20.42 -3.55
#